data_AF-A0A0J9E7Q4-F1
#
_entry.id   AF-A0A0J9E7Q4-F1
#
_cell.length_a   1.000
_cell.length_b   1.000
_cell.length_c   1.000
_cell.angle_alpha   90.00
_cell.angle_beta   90.00
_cell.angle_gamma   90.00
#
_symmetry.space_group_name_H-M   'P 1'
#
loop_
_entity.id
_entity.type
_entity.pdbx_description
1 polymer ?
#
loop_
_entity_poly.entity_id
_entity_poly.type
_entity_poly.pdbx_seq_one_letter_code
_entity_poly.pdbx_strand_id
1 'polypeptide(L)'
;MFVHRDLTKPQFLERNKSELQALFDRVNADLAARYGAALQPLTPHDFWLVFFAEAAIDARGHVDINGRHSLGERGLLPLPSNITFWNGPGAPNPTQPHSLTENLTHYALYLGQLKNKVVRQRGGRDIYPGLFRHPGIAGNRGRMAKVLAGVVHGYFFGGNYRPGPPPDNALLDGFARDRSVADMLRGTTYVHAGTSILENRQRNIDEAMAFIERHFPHSGPGTGGIVPANADGRYTLASGATSGFATAILRIDVDGPQAQGHLSLEVTQGFPRLLTHVVAEVVDDGQQNGGRRIQAVPIYQSGDDWLVRGDEITLVLPASGDVNVVVRRGSAVISEFDVTHEGPYFDKVEFEVDVVENAGRVHEIYDPHSHPNRPATLPAAAVTIERAFREAGFDVQMSAERSSIPLEDAGSNETWSNSELHNAMQRFWSRYDDQAQWGLWVIYAAMHDRGDDLGGIMFDNIGSNHRQGTAIFTDSFISRPPFGETHPDAWRRRMQIWTAVHEIGHGFNMAHSWEKALGDAFPLTAKNEPEARSFMNYPYGVSGGQEAFFSDFEFRFSDRELLFLRHAPRDFVRMGGARWGSNHGLEAPPDMTEQHFQLELRPNRDRNVFPFMEPVHLELKLTNTSTEPRKVPSDILTDGHHLAIAVARDGAEKTRRHRPFVMACQSLQTTEVAAGKSLYATHFVAASTGGWLIDEPGFYSVQAAVSIEGEMLISNVLRIYVSPGSHMQAHTIAPDFFNEDVGRVLAFQGVPELSKANDVLQEVIETMPDAAVAQHARLGVAGPYMRRFKRLIIGDDRADLRVQASAPDLDRVLELQRSMFGERATETAETLGHIQYRASAESLAQSLADNGALDEAAAVQNQLVDTLERREILPSVIRDCRAILGVYRGAQKNG
;
A
#
# COMPACT_ATOMS: atom_id res chain seq x y z
N MET A 1 10.69 -13.58 50.81
CA MET A 1 10.72 -12.28 51.54
C MET A 1 11.20 -11.25 50.53
N PHE A 2 10.54 -10.10 50.40
CA PHE A 2 10.86 -9.17 49.32
C PHE A 2 12.27 -8.55 49.46
N VAL A 3 13.07 -8.65 48.39
CA VAL A 3 14.40 -8.05 48.25
C VAL A 3 14.25 -6.66 47.65
N HIS A 4 14.78 -5.62 48.29
CA HIS A 4 14.50 -4.24 47.86
C HIS A 4 15.71 -3.29 47.88
N ARG A 5 16.85 -3.69 48.44
CA ARG A 5 18.01 -2.80 48.58
C ARG A 5 18.75 -2.65 47.25
N ASP A 6 19.04 -1.41 46.89
CA ASP A 6 19.84 -1.03 45.72
C ASP A 6 19.30 -1.60 44.39
N LEU A 7 17.97 -1.68 44.26
CA LEU A 7 17.30 -2.15 43.05
C LEU A 7 16.56 -1.00 42.37
N THR A 8 16.75 -0.84 41.07
CA THR A 8 15.86 -0.05 40.20
C THR A 8 14.47 -0.71 40.11
N LYS A 9 13.45 -0.01 39.60
CA LYS A 9 12.10 -0.59 39.42
C LYS A 9 12.12 -1.91 38.61
N PRO A 10 12.80 -2.01 37.44
CA PRO A 10 12.96 -3.27 36.71
C PRO A 10 13.58 -4.39 37.55
N GLN A 11 14.69 -4.08 38.22
CA GLN A 11 15.43 -5.07 39.02
C GLN A 11 14.61 -5.55 40.23
N PHE A 12 13.81 -4.67 40.84
CA PHE A 12 12.92 -5.04 41.93
C PHE A 12 11.86 -6.03 41.45
N LEU A 13 11.19 -5.75 40.33
CA LEU A 13 10.15 -6.64 39.80
C LEU A 13 10.71 -8.01 39.42
N GLU A 14 11.87 -8.05 38.77
CA GLU A 14 12.50 -9.30 38.37
C GLU A 14 13.00 -10.11 39.58
N ARG A 15 13.69 -9.46 40.52
CA ARG A 15 14.26 -10.12 41.70
C ARG A 15 13.19 -10.71 42.62
N ASN A 16 11.97 -10.19 42.58
CA ASN A 16 10.85 -10.59 43.43
C ASN A 16 9.71 -11.28 42.67
N LYS A 17 9.94 -11.71 41.43
CA LYS A 17 8.90 -12.25 40.55
C LYS A 17 8.09 -13.37 41.21
N SER A 18 8.76 -14.32 41.86
CA SER A 18 8.12 -15.45 42.54
C SER A 18 7.29 -15.02 43.76
N GLU A 19 7.82 -14.12 44.59
CA GLU A 19 7.12 -13.57 45.75
C GLU A 19 5.91 -12.72 45.35
N LEU A 20 6.02 -11.95 44.27
CA LEU A 20 4.93 -11.17 43.69
C LEU A 20 3.85 -12.09 43.12
N GLN A 21 4.22 -13.17 42.42
CA GLN A 21 3.25 -14.15 41.94
C GLN A 21 2.48 -14.80 43.09
N ALA A 22 3.19 -15.25 44.13
CA ALA A 22 2.56 -15.82 45.33
C ALA A 22 1.64 -14.80 46.04
N LEU A 23 1.96 -13.50 45.98
CA LEU A 23 1.08 -12.44 46.47
C LEU A 23 -0.20 -12.34 45.62
N PHE A 24 -0.09 -12.34 44.30
CA PHE A 24 -1.24 -12.28 43.40
C PHE A 24 -2.16 -13.47 43.58
N ASP A 25 -1.60 -14.68 43.72
CA ASP A 25 -2.39 -15.90 43.95
C ASP A 25 -3.22 -15.80 45.24
N ARG A 26 -2.63 -15.30 46.33
CA ARG A 26 -3.35 -15.08 47.60
C ARG A 26 -4.45 -14.01 47.45
N VAL A 27 -4.12 -12.87 46.85
CA VAL A 27 -5.08 -11.78 46.64
C VAL A 27 -6.24 -12.23 45.74
N ASN A 28 -5.95 -12.94 44.65
CA ASN A 28 -6.98 -13.45 43.75
C ASN A 28 -7.83 -14.53 44.40
N ALA A 29 -7.28 -15.38 45.26
CA ALA A 29 -8.05 -16.34 46.05
C ALA A 29 -9.04 -15.63 47.01
N ASP A 30 -8.56 -14.60 47.72
CA ASP A 30 -9.40 -13.79 48.61
C ASP A 30 -10.51 -13.05 47.86
N LEU A 31 -10.22 -12.55 46.65
CA LEU A 31 -11.19 -11.88 45.79
C LEU A 31 -12.17 -12.89 45.15
N ALA A 32 -11.72 -14.08 44.79
CA ALA A 32 -12.58 -15.15 44.26
C ALA A 32 -13.66 -15.56 45.27
N ALA A 33 -13.32 -15.61 46.56
CA ALA A 33 -14.30 -15.85 47.63
C ALA A 33 -15.40 -14.77 47.71
N ARG A 34 -15.14 -13.55 47.20
CA ARG A 34 -16.10 -12.43 47.21
C ARG A 34 -16.87 -12.27 45.90
N TYR A 35 -16.23 -12.52 44.77
CA TYR A 35 -16.76 -12.20 43.43
C TYR A 35 -17.09 -13.43 42.58
N GLY A 36 -16.68 -14.64 43.00
CA GLY A 36 -16.98 -15.89 42.31
C GLY A 36 -16.57 -15.86 40.83
N ALA A 37 -17.44 -16.37 39.96
CA ALA A 37 -17.21 -16.43 38.51
C ALA A 37 -17.13 -15.05 37.83
N ALA A 38 -17.56 -13.97 38.48
CA ALA A 38 -17.47 -12.61 37.93
C ALA A 38 -16.11 -11.95 38.16
N LEU A 39 -15.18 -12.65 38.83
CA LEU A 39 -13.84 -12.16 39.14
C LEU A 39 -13.02 -11.91 37.87
N GLN A 40 -12.53 -10.69 37.75
CA GLN A 40 -11.44 -10.31 36.87
C GLN A 40 -10.14 -10.35 37.69
N PRO A 41 -9.28 -11.38 37.53
CA PRO A 41 -8.11 -11.54 38.37
C PRO A 41 -7.12 -10.39 38.15
N LEU A 42 -6.39 -10.05 39.21
CA LEU A 42 -5.21 -9.17 39.12
C LEU A 42 -4.08 -9.97 38.47
N THR A 43 -3.51 -9.43 37.39
CA THR A 43 -2.43 -10.06 36.64
C THR A 43 -1.08 -9.37 36.88
N PRO A 44 0.04 -10.01 36.55
CA PRO A 44 1.34 -9.34 36.56
C PRO A 44 1.38 -8.09 35.67
N HIS A 45 0.67 -8.09 34.53
CA HIS A 45 0.61 -6.93 33.62
C HIS A 45 -0.02 -5.72 34.30
N ASP A 46 -1.15 -5.95 34.98
CA ASP A 46 -1.87 -4.92 35.75
C ASP A 46 -0.94 -4.30 36.81
N PHE A 47 -0.26 -5.14 37.60
CA PHE A 47 0.56 -4.68 38.71
C PHE A 47 1.84 -4.00 38.23
N TRP A 48 2.52 -4.56 37.23
CA TRP A 48 3.81 -4.06 36.75
C TRP A 48 3.68 -2.68 36.11
N LEU A 49 2.64 -2.47 35.31
CA LEU A 49 2.41 -1.16 34.70
C LEU A 49 2.15 -0.09 35.77
N VAL A 50 1.27 -0.37 36.74
CA VAL A 50 1.02 0.55 37.85
C VAL A 50 2.26 0.73 38.73
N PHE A 51 3.08 -0.30 38.92
CA PHE A 51 4.33 -0.21 39.68
C PHE A 51 5.32 0.76 39.03
N PHE A 52 5.48 0.71 37.70
CA PHE A 52 6.31 1.68 36.99
C PHE A 52 5.81 3.10 37.16
N ALA A 53 4.49 3.31 37.10
CA ALA A 53 3.88 4.61 37.28
C ALA A 53 4.02 5.16 38.72
N GLU A 54 3.85 4.32 39.74
CA GLU A 54 3.56 4.77 41.10
C GLU A 54 4.66 4.45 42.12
N ALA A 55 5.60 3.54 41.84
CA ALA A 55 6.61 3.17 42.83
C ALA A 55 7.55 4.34 43.14
N ALA A 56 7.73 4.62 44.43
CA ALA A 56 8.67 5.62 44.91
C ALA A 56 10.11 5.21 44.59
N ILE A 57 10.93 6.21 44.24
CA ILE A 57 12.36 6.06 44.03
C ILE A 57 13.14 7.06 44.88
N ASP A 58 14.33 6.66 45.31
CA ASP A 58 15.27 7.55 45.96
C ASP A 58 16.02 8.43 44.95
N ALA A 59 16.89 9.31 45.44
CA ALA A 59 17.68 10.22 44.60
C ALA A 59 18.66 9.50 43.64
N ARG A 60 18.88 8.18 43.81
CA ARG A 60 19.75 7.35 42.97
C ARG A 60 18.94 6.53 41.95
N GLY A 61 17.61 6.64 41.95
CA GLY A 61 16.73 5.89 41.06
C GLY A 61 16.43 4.46 41.54
N HIS A 62 16.74 4.13 42.79
CA HIS A 62 16.40 2.84 43.41
C HIS A 62 15.05 2.91 44.12
N VAL A 63 14.35 1.79 44.25
CA VAL A 63 13.05 1.72 44.93
C VAL A 63 13.16 2.18 46.39
N ASP A 64 12.30 3.13 46.79
CA ASP A 64 12.24 3.65 48.15
C ASP A 64 11.02 3.10 48.89
N ILE A 65 11.26 2.11 49.77
CA ILE A 65 10.19 1.49 50.56
C ILE A 65 9.56 2.42 51.59
N ASN A 66 10.21 3.55 51.91
CA ASN A 66 9.73 4.57 52.83
C ASN A 66 9.33 5.87 52.12
N GLY A 67 9.18 5.81 50.79
CA GLY A 67 8.90 6.95 49.94
C GLY A 67 7.70 7.76 50.39
N ARG A 68 7.78 9.08 50.16
CA ARG A 68 6.68 10.01 50.43
C ARG A 68 6.05 10.47 49.12
N HIS A 69 4.76 10.26 48.98
CA HIS A 69 3.99 10.60 47.78
C HIS A 69 3.25 11.95 47.91
N SER A 70 2.65 12.39 46.81
CA SER A 70 2.13 13.75 46.65
C SER A 70 1.01 14.16 47.61
N LEU A 71 0.25 13.22 48.17
CA LEU A 71 -0.82 13.50 49.15
C LEU A 71 -0.41 13.10 50.57
N GLY A 72 0.88 12.85 50.81
CA GLY A 72 1.45 12.53 52.11
C GLY A 72 1.45 11.03 52.45
N GLU A 73 1.14 10.16 51.49
CA GLU A 73 1.23 8.71 51.64
C GLU A 73 2.69 8.27 51.88
N ARG A 74 2.86 7.20 52.66
CA ARG A 74 4.16 6.65 53.05
C ARG A 74 4.24 5.20 52.59
N GLY A 75 5.29 4.83 51.85
CA GLY A 75 5.50 3.45 51.39
C GLY A 75 6.02 3.39 49.96
N LEU A 76 6.35 2.19 49.47
CA LEU A 76 6.79 1.99 48.09
C LEU A 76 5.70 2.41 47.09
N LEU A 77 4.46 2.00 47.31
CA LEU A 77 3.29 2.37 46.50
C LEU A 77 2.30 3.21 47.33
N PRO A 78 1.68 4.26 46.76
CA PRO A 78 0.80 5.16 47.50
C PRO A 78 -0.59 4.56 47.72
N LEU A 79 -0.89 4.11 48.94
CA LEU A 79 -2.25 3.67 49.27
C LEU A 79 -3.22 4.88 49.26
N PRO A 80 -4.39 4.80 48.60
CA PRO A 80 -5.32 5.93 48.58
C PRO A 80 -5.84 6.25 49.99
N SER A 81 -6.17 7.52 50.25
CA SER A 81 -6.68 7.98 51.57
C SER A 81 -7.96 7.26 52.03
N ASN A 82 -8.73 6.70 51.11
CA ASN A 82 -9.91 5.89 51.37
C ASN A 82 -9.64 4.37 51.29
N ILE A 83 -8.41 3.91 51.55
CA ILE A 83 -8.05 2.48 51.44
C ILE A 83 -8.94 1.56 52.28
N THR A 84 -9.45 2.02 53.43
CA THR A 84 -10.40 1.28 54.27
C THR A 84 -11.73 1.02 53.56
N PHE A 85 -12.17 1.93 52.68
CA PHE A 85 -13.34 1.70 51.82
C PHE A 85 -13.09 0.55 50.84
N TRP A 86 -11.88 0.44 50.31
CA TRP A 86 -11.53 -0.57 49.31
C TRP A 86 -11.25 -1.94 49.94
N ASN A 87 -10.39 -1.97 50.96
CA ASN A 87 -9.83 -3.19 51.52
C ASN A 87 -10.49 -3.62 52.84
N GLY A 88 -11.30 -2.75 53.46
CA GLY A 88 -11.97 -2.99 54.73
C GLY A 88 -11.22 -2.47 55.96
N PRO A 89 -11.76 -2.69 57.17
CA PRO A 89 -11.26 -2.12 58.43
C PRO A 89 -9.81 -2.45 58.78
N GLY A 90 -9.26 -3.55 58.26
CA GLY A 90 -7.87 -3.97 58.49
C GLY A 90 -6.84 -3.28 57.60
N ALA A 91 -7.22 -2.29 56.79
CA ALA A 91 -6.28 -1.56 55.95
C ALA A 91 -5.40 -0.59 56.76
N PRO A 92 -4.08 -0.48 56.47
CA PRO A 92 -3.18 0.40 57.18
C PRO A 92 -3.48 1.87 56.89
N ASN A 93 -3.07 2.76 57.80
CA ASN A 93 -3.17 4.20 57.58
C ASN A 93 -2.18 4.63 56.48
N PRO A 94 -2.66 5.19 55.35
CA PRO A 94 -1.80 5.55 54.22
C PRO A 94 -0.67 6.52 54.53
N THR A 95 -0.83 7.38 55.54
CA THR A 95 0.17 8.41 55.89
C THR A 95 1.19 7.93 56.92
N GLN A 96 1.11 6.68 57.37
CA GLN A 96 2.04 6.09 58.33
C GLN A 96 2.96 5.07 57.64
N PRO A 97 4.25 4.97 58.03
CA PRO A 97 5.13 3.91 57.53
C PRO A 97 4.58 2.53 57.88
N HIS A 98 4.67 1.60 56.94
CA HIS A 98 4.23 0.22 57.08
C HIS A 98 5.22 -0.71 56.38
N SER A 99 5.16 -2.01 56.67
CA SER A 99 6.14 -2.95 56.10
C SER A 99 5.98 -3.06 54.58
N LEU A 100 7.06 -3.38 53.86
CA LEU A 100 7.01 -3.58 52.40
C LEU A 100 5.95 -4.64 52.00
N THR A 101 5.87 -5.74 52.75
CA THR A 101 4.86 -6.79 52.52
C THR A 101 3.44 -6.26 52.70
N GLU A 102 3.20 -5.47 53.75
CA GLU A 102 1.89 -4.86 54.02
C GLU A 102 1.50 -3.85 52.94
N ASN A 103 2.46 -3.03 52.48
CA ASN A 103 2.25 -2.06 51.41
C ASN A 103 1.85 -2.76 50.10
N LEU A 104 2.65 -3.74 49.67
CA LEU A 104 2.39 -4.50 48.44
C LEU A 104 1.07 -5.27 48.52
N THR A 105 0.76 -5.86 49.68
CA THR A 105 -0.47 -6.64 49.88
C THR A 105 -1.71 -5.77 49.76
N HIS A 106 -1.76 -4.65 50.49
CA HIS A 106 -2.92 -3.77 50.44
C HIS A 106 -3.03 -3.02 49.11
N TYR A 107 -1.90 -2.73 48.45
CA TYR A 107 -1.95 -2.11 47.12
C TYR A 107 -2.43 -3.11 46.06
N ALA A 108 -1.94 -4.35 46.05
CA ALA A 108 -2.43 -5.40 45.15
C ALA A 108 -3.92 -5.69 45.39
N LEU A 109 -4.36 -5.78 46.65
CA LEU A 109 -5.77 -5.95 46.98
C LEU A 109 -6.59 -4.76 46.46
N TYR A 110 -6.11 -3.52 46.62
CA TYR A 110 -6.77 -2.33 46.09
C TYR A 110 -6.94 -2.38 44.57
N LEU A 111 -5.89 -2.73 43.82
CA LEU A 111 -5.96 -2.89 42.36
C LEU A 111 -6.97 -3.97 41.96
N GLY A 112 -6.98 -5.11 42.66
CA GLY A 112 -7.96 -6.16 42.44
C GLY A 112 -9.40 -5.71 42.75
N GLN A 113 -9.60 -4.86 43.77
CA GLN A 113 -10.89 -4.25 44.06
C GLN A 113 -11.32 -3.26 42.98
N LEU A 114 -10.42 -2.48 42.39
CA LEU A 114 -10.75 -1.60 41.26
C LEU A 114 -11.32 -2.41 40.09
N LYS A 115 -10.78 -3.60 39.80
CA LYS A 115 -11.30 -4.43 38.69
C LYS A 115 -12.68 -5.05 38.94
N ASN A 116 -13.13 -5.14 40.20
CA ASN A 116 -14.24 -6.01 40.59
C ASN A 116 -15.33 -5.37 41.44
N LYS A 117 -15.01 -4.37 42.27
CA LYS A 117 -15.97 -3.72 43.16
C LYS A 117 -16.78 -2.68 42.40
N VAL A 118 -18.09 -2.89 42.31
CA VAL A 118 -19.01 -1.89 41.76
C VAL A 118 -19.15 -0.74 42.75
N VAL A 119 -18.69 0.46 42.38
CA VAL A 119 -18.78 1.65 43.25
C VAL A 119 -20.08 2.43 43.01
N ARG A 120 -20.51 2.54 41.75
CA ARG A 120 -21.77 3.18 41.33
C ARG A 120 -22.09 2.83 39.88
N GLN A 121 -23.33 3.08 39.46
CA GLN A 121 -23.75 3.06 38.05
C GLN A 121 -23.60 4.47 37.43
N ARG A 122 -23.02 4.59 36.23
CA ARG A 122 -22.99 5.86 35.46
C ARG A 122 -23.16 5.53 33.98
N GLY A 123 -24.20 6.08 33.35
CA GLY A 123 -24.50 5.85 31.92
C GLY A 123 -24.80 4.38 31.59
N GLY A 124 -25.45 3.64 32.50
CA GLY A 124 -25.75 2.21 32.31
C GLY A 124 -24.55 1.27 32.53
N ARG A 125 -23.42 1.77 33.06
CA ARG A 125 -22.20 1.00 33.32
C ARG A 125 -21.86 0.94 34.81
N ASP A 126 -21.52 -0.25 35.28
CA ASP A 126 -20.86 -0.50 36.57
C ASP A 126 -19.48 0.18 36.58
N ILE A 127 -19.37 1.31 37.28
CA ILE A 127 -18.11 2.06 37.31
C ILE A 127 -17.02 1.25 38.02
N TYR A 128 -15.91 1.16 37.28
CA TYR A 128 -14.75 0.27 37.39
C TYR A 128 -14.90 -1.10 36.72
N PRO A 129 -15.68 -2.08 37.22
CA PRO A 129 -15.70 -3.41 36.61
C PRO A 129 -16.15 -3.41 35.14
N GLY A 130 -17.09 -2.52 34.77
CA GLY A 130 -17.56 -2.35 33.41
C GLY A 130 -16.56 -1.66 32.47
N LEU A 131 -15.52 -0.99 32.98
CA LEU A 131 -14.46 -0.39 32.15
C LEU A 131 -13.59 -1.49 31.52
N PHE A 132 -13.28 -2.53 32.30
CA PHE A 132 -12.46 -3.66 31.87
C PHE A 132 -13.22 -4.66 30.99
N ARG A 133 -14.56 -4.56 30.95
CA ARG A 133 -15.44 -5.36 30.08
C ARG A 133 -15.82 -4.64 28.79
N HIS A 134 -15.26 -3.47 28.53
CA HIS A 134 -15.56 -2.70 27.32
C HIS A 134 -15.04 -3.43 26.07
N PRO A 135 -15.81 -3.45 24.95
CA PRO A 135 -15.33 -3.97 23.67
C PRO A 135 -14.01 -3.31 23.26
N GLY A 136 -13.06 -4.09 22.75
CA GLY A 136 -11.71 -3.62 22.39
C GLY A 136 -10.75 -3.42 23.57
N ILE A 137 -11.21 -3.54 24.83
CA ILE A 137 -10.37 -3.55 26.04
C ILE A 137 -10.41 -4.94 26.71
N ALA A 138 -11.59 -5.55 26.81
CA ALA A 138 -11.76 -6.88 27.38
C ALA A 138 -10.89 -7.91 26.66
N GLY A 139 -10.27 -8.82 27.40
CA GLY A 139 -9.38 -9.85 26.84
C GLY A 139 -7.95 -9.38 26.52
N ASN A 140 -7.75 -8.09 26.24
CA ASN A 140 -6.42 -7.53 25.97
C ASN A 140 -5.73 -7.07 27.26
N ARG A 141 -4.73 -7.84 27.73
CA ARG A 141 -4.02 -7.56 28.99
C ARG A 141 -3.32 -6.20 29.02
N GLY A 142 -2.73 -5.77 27.92
CA GLY A 142 -2.07 -4.47 27.82
C GLY A 142 -3.07 -3.33 27.98
N ARG A 143 -4.20 -3.38 27.27
CA ARG A 143 -5.25 -2.37 27.36
C ARG A 143 -5.96 -2.39 28.71
N MET A 144 -6.20 -3.56 29.30
CA MET A 144 -6.72 -3.67 30.66
C MET A 144 -5.77 -3.03 31.68
N ALA A 145 -4.46 -3.25 31.56
CA ALA A 145 -3.46 -2.62 32.42
C ALA A 145 -3.38 -1.10 32.22
N LYS A 146 -3.44 -0.61 30.97
CA LYS A 146 -3.51 0.83 30.65
C LYS A 146 -4.77 1.49 31.24
N VAL A 147 -5.92 0.82 31.16
CA VAL A 147 -7.18 1.29 31.78
C VAL A 147 -7.06 1.31 33.30
N LEU A 148 -6.44 0.30 33.92
CA LEU A 148 -6.21 0.28 35.36
C LEU A 148 -5.31 1.44 35.81
N ALA A 149 -4.24 1.73 35.06
CA ALA A 149 -3.40 2.90 35.29
C ALA A 149 -4.20 4.19 35.16
N GLY A 150 -5.05 4.30 34.14
CA GLY A 150 -5.92 5.45 33.94
C GLY A 150 -6.93 5.64 35.06
N VAL A 151 -7.42 4.55 35.66
CA VAL A 151 -8.24 4.57 36.87
C VAL A 151 -7.44 5.10 38.07
N VAL A 152 -6.22 4.61 38.29
CA VAL A 152 -5.33 5.04 39.39
C VAL A 152 -4.97 6.52 39.27
N HIS A 153 -4.63 6.99 38.06
CA HIS A 153 -4.37 8.40 37.77
C HIS A 153 -5.64 9.28 37.75
N GLY A 154 -6.82 8.68 37.95
CA GLY A 154 -8.08 9.39 38.11
C GLY A 154 -8.69 9.94 36.82
N TYR A 155 -8.41 9.35 35.66
CA TYR A 155 -9.01 9.76 34.37
C TYR A 155 -10.51 9.52 34.33
N PHE A 156 -11.01 8.53 35.07
CA PHE A 156 -12.44 8.21 35.20
C PHE A 156 -13.10 8.84 36.44
N PHE A 157 -12.36 9.65 37.20
CA PHE A 157 -12.83 10.29 38.43
C PHE A 157 -13.32 11.72 38.15
N GLY A 158 -14.61 11.97 38.40
CA GLY A 158 -15.22 13.27 38.07
C GLY A 158 -14.67 14.46 38.84
N GLY A 159 -14.07 14.26 40.02
CA GLY A 159 -13.44 15.35 40.77
C GLY A 159 -12.25 16.00 40.06
N ASN A 160 -11.73 15.36 39.00
CA ASN A 160 -10.62 15.84 38.20
C ASN A 160 -11.05 16.62 36.94
N TYR A 161 -12.35 16.96 36.77
CA TYR A 161 -12.88 17.66 35.59
C TYR A 161 -13.67 18.92 35.98
N ARG A 162 -13.54 20.03 35.22
CA ARG A 162 -14.27 21.29 35.50
C ARG A 162 -14.77 22.05 34.24
N PRO A 163 -16.10 22.23 34.00
CA PRO A 163 -17.23 21.49 34.56
C PRO A 163 -17.61 20.30 33.66
N GLY A 164 -17.91 19.15 34.26
CA GLY A 164 -18.48 18.00 33.55
C GLY A 164 -18.02 16.64 34.08
N PRO A 165 -18.74 15.55 33.78
CA PRO A 165 -18.26 14.21 34.05
C PRO A 165 -17.07 13.87 33.13
N PRO A 166 -16.25 12.89 33.50
CA PRO A 166 -15.24 12.35 32.61
C PRO A 166 -15.88 11.82 31.31
N PRO A 167 -15.22 11.99 30.15
CA PRO A 167 -15.73 11.49 28.88
C PRO A 167 -15.45 9.98 28.76
N ASP A 168 -16.11 9.17 29.58
CA ASP A 168 -15.84 7.73 29.74
C ASP A 168 -15.76 6.97 28.42
N ASN A 169 -16.70 7.20 27.49
CA ASN A 169 -16.71 6.50 26.20
C ASN A 169 -15.54 6.93 25.31
N ALA A 170 -15.21 8.22 25.26
CA ALA A 170 -14.06 8.69 24.48
C ALA A 170 -12.73 8.19 25.05
N LEU A 171 -12.64 8.07 26.38
CA LEU A 171 -11.48 7.47 27.05
C LEU A 171 -11.37 5.98 26.74
N LEU A 172 -12.47 5.23 26.84
CA LEU A 172 -12.47 3.79 26.53
C LEU A 172 -12.19 3.53 25.05
N ASP A 173 -12.76 4.32 24.15
CA ASP A 173 -12.44 4.29 22.72
C ASP A 173 -10.97 4.62 22.45
N GLY A 174 -10.42 5.58 23.18
CA GLY A 174 -9.01 5.93 23.10
C GLY A 174 -8.11 4.79 23.55
N PHE A 175 -8.41 4.17 24.69
CA PHE A 175 -7.68 2.99 25.18
C PHE A 175 -7.85 1.77 24.26
N ALA A 176 -9.05 1.57 23.69
CA ALA A 176 -9.32 0.49 22.74
C ALA A 176 -8.55 0.65 21.41
N ARG A 177 -8.22 1.90 21.05
CA ARG A 177 -7.43 2.25 19.85
C ARG A 177 -5.97 2.60 20.16
N ASP A 178 -5.49 2.27 21.38
CA ASP A 178 -4.13 2.55 21.84
C ASP A 178 -3.65 4.01 21.66
N ARG A 179 -4.58 4.98 21.73
CA ARG A 179 -4.24 6.41 21.64
C ARG A 179 -3.42 6.85 22.86
N SER A 180 -2.53 7.82 22.66
CA SER A 180 -1.78 8.40 23.77
C SER A 180 -2.71 9.06 24.79
N VAL A 181 -2.32 9.03 26.07
CA VAL A 181 -3.08 9.68 27.15
C VAL A 181 -3.23 11.19 26.89
N ALA A 182 -2.20 11.83 26.33
CA ALA A 182 -2.25 13.23 25.97
C ALA A 182 -3.34 13.50 24.92
N ASP A 183 -3.48 12.64 23.92
CA ASP A 183 -4.50 12.78 22.87
C ASP A 183 -5.90 12.46 23.37
N MET A 184 -6.05 11.48 24.24
CA MET A 184 -7.34 11.12 24.84
C MET A 184 -7.90 12.23 25.71
N LEU A 185 -7.03 12.97 26.40
CA LEU A 185 -7.43 14.05 27.31
C LEU A 185 -7.30 15.44 26.68
N ARG A 186 -6.82 15.53 25.43
CA ARG A 186 -6.67 16.81 24.70
C ARG A 186 -8.03 17.47 24.53
N GLY A 187 -8.10 18.75 24.89
CA GLY A 187 -9.35 19.53 24.80
C GLY A 187 -10.42 19.14 25.84
N THR A 188 -10.13 18.21 26.76
CA THR A 188 -11.00 17.92 27.90
C THR A 188 -10.75 18.89 29.05
N THR A 189 -11.68 18.94 30.01
CA THR A 189 -11.52 19.74 31.22
C THR A 189 -10.74 19.03 32.33
N TYR A 190 -9.95 18.00 32.00
CA TYR A 190 -9.14 17.26 32.99
C TYR A 190 -8.05 18.16 33.58
N VAL A 191 -7.83 18.11 34.89
CA VAL A 191 -6.90 18.99 35.63
C VAL A 191 -5.46 19.03 35.10
N HIS A 192 -5.03 18.01 34.36
CA HIS A 192 -3.69 17.96 33.75
C HIS A 192 -3.71 17.93 32.21
N ALA A 193 -4.86 18.14 31.57
CA ALA A 193 -4.95 18.23 30.11
C ALA A 193 -4.00 19.32 29.57
N GLY A 194 -3.19 18.97 28.57
CA GLY A 194 -2.21 19.89 27.96
C GLY A 194 -0.97 20.18 28.82
N THR A 195 -0.74 19.44 29.91
CA THR A 195 0.48 19.57 30.73
C THR A 195 1.46 18.43 30.46
N SER A 196 2.75 18.68 30.70
CA SER A 196 3.82 17.67 30.59
C SER A 196 3.67 16.49 31.54
N ILE A 197 2.76 16.58 32.54
CA ILE A 197 2.42 15.46 33.42
C ILE A 197 1.83 14.29 32.60
N LEU A 198 1.04 14.57 31.57
CA LEU A 198 0.47 13.50 30.73
C LEU A 198 1.52 12.83 29.85
N GLU A 199 2.48 13.60 29.34
CA GLU A 199 3.63 13.07 28.59
C GLU A 199 4.52 12.19 29.48
N ASN A 200 4.79 12.63 30.72
CA ASN A 200 5.55 11.83 31.68
C ASN A 200 4.83 10.52 32.02
N ARG A 201 3.51 10.57 32.20
CA ARG A 201 2.70 9.37 32.47
C ARG A 201 2.66 8.43 31.26
N GLN A 202 2.60 8.98 30.04
CA GLN A 202 2.69 8.18 28.82
C GLN A 202 4.05 7.48 28.72
N ARG A 203 5.17 8.19 28.96
CA ARG A 203 6.50 7.57 28.99
C ARG A 203 6.62 6.45 30.02
N ASN A 204 6.08 6.64 31.24
CA ASN A 204 6.07 5.58 32.25
C ASN A 204 5.25 4.35 31.79
N ILE A 205 4.14 4.58 31.08
CA ILE A 205 3.32 3.51 30.50
C ILE A 205 4.11 2.79 29.40
N ASP A 206 4.75 3.52 28.50
CA ASP A 206 5.51 2.94 27.37
C ASP A 206 6.74 2.16 27.86
N GLU A 207 7.49 2.71 28.82
CA GLU A 207 8.61 2.01 29.47
C GLU A 207 8.15 0.73 30.18
N ALA A 208 7.00 0.78 30.86
CA ALA A 208 6.43 -0.38 31.51
C ALA A 208 5.98 -1.43 30.49
N MET A 209 5.33 -1.01 29.40
CA MET A 209 4.88 -1.91 28.32
C MET A 209 6.07 -2.59 27.65
N ALA A 210 7.11 -1.84 27.30
CA ALA A 210 8.35 -2.40 26.76
C ALA A 210 9.07 -3.34 27.76
N PHE A 211 8.98 -3.07 29.06
CA PHE A 211 9.49 -4.00 30.08
C PHE A 211 8.65 -5.28 30.19
N ILE A 212 7.32 -5.14 30.19
CA ILE A 212 6.37 -6.24 30.23
C ILE A 212 6.52 -7.13 28.99
N GLU A 213 6.60 -6.57 27.79
CA GLU A 213 6.80 -7.32 26.54
C GLU A 213 8.11 -8.13 26.53
N ARG A 214 9.16 -7.64 27.18
CA ARG A 214 10.44 -8.37 27.29
C ARG A 214 10.41 -9.54 28.27
N HIS A 215 9.58 -9.47 29.31
CA HIS A 215 9.58 -10.44 30.42
C HIS A 215 8.33 -11.34 30.45
N PHE A 216 7.31 -10.91 29.71
CA PHE A 216 6.09 -11.62 29.35
C PHE A 216 5.80 -11.36 27.86
N PRO A 217 6.73 -11.74 26.93
CA PRO A 217 6.44 -11.71 25.50
C PRO A 217 5.15 -12.48 25.29
N HIS A 218 4.22 -11.90 24.52
CA HIS A 218 2.81 -12.30 24.44
C HIS A 218 2.63 -13.80 24.63
N SER A 219 2.39 -14.16 25.88
CA SER A 219 2.07 -15.51 26.31
C SER A 219 0.68 -15.37 26.90
N GLY A 220 -0.28 -16.00 26.23
CA GLY A 220 -1.60 -16.28 26.80
C GLY A 220 -1.47 -16.90 28.20
N PRO A 221 -2.58 -16.99 28.96
CA PRO A 221 -2.55 -17.32 30.38
C PRO A 221 -1.86 -18.65 30.65
N GLY A 222 -0.81 -18.63 31.46
CA GLY A 222 -0.17 -19.84 31.93
C GLY A 222 -0.92 -20.44 33.11
N THR A 223 -1.10 -21.76 33.10
CA THR A 223 -0.56 -22.66 34.13
C THR A 223 -0.44 -24.07 33.55
N GLY A 224 0.79 -24.60 33.55
CA GLY A 224 1.14 -26.02 33.52
C GLY A 224 0.30 -26.95 32.62
N GLY A 225 0.73 -27.14 31.38
CA GLY A 225 0.25 -28.20 30.50
C GLY A 225 0.26 -27.78 29.03
N ILE A 226 1.24 -28.30 28.29
CA ILE A 226 1.37 -28.29 26.81
C ILE A 226 1.33 -26.89 26.15
N VAL A 227 2.44 -26.49 25.53
CA VAL A 227 2.54 -25.27 24.71
C VAL A 227 1.44 -25.28 23.64
N PRO A 228 0.57 -24.26 23.51
CA PRO A 228 -0.36 -24.20 22.40
C PRO A 228 0.44 -24.01 21.11
N ALA A 229 0.13 -24.79 20.08
CA ALA A 229 0.76 -24.65 18.77
C ALA A 229 0.60 -23.20 18.26
N ASN A 230 1.66 -22.62 17.71
CA ASN A 230 1.58 -21.40 16.92
C ASN A 230 0.47 -21.62 15.87
N ALA A 231 -0.56 -20.78 15.92
CA ALA A 231 -1.72 -20.89 15.06
C ALA A 231 -1.49 -20.23 13.70
N ASP A 232 -0.48 -19.38 13.55
CA ASP A 232 -0.28 -18.66 12.30
C ASP A 232 -0.01 -19.54 11.09
N GLY A 233 -0.42 -19.00 9.96
CA GLY A 233 -0.04 -19.46 8.65
C GLY A 233 -1.19 -20.13 7.93
N ARG A 234 -0.83 -20.99 7.00
CA ARG A 234 -1.77 -21.60 6.06
C ARG A 234 -2.14 -23.01 6.49
N TYR A 235 -3.41 -23.32 6.33
CA TYR A 235 -3.98 -24.64 6.56
C TYR A 235 -4.80 -25.07 5.35
N THR A 236 -4.82 -26.37 5.09
CA THR A 236 -5.60 -26.97 4.00
C THR A 236 -6.45 -28.12 4.51
N LEU A 237 -7.53 -28.45 3.81
CA LEU A 237 -8.44 -29.52 4.22
C LEU A 237 -7.69 -30.84 4.52
N ALA A 238 -7.96 -31.44 5.68
CA ALA A 238 -7.29 -32.65 6.14
C ALA A 238 -7.54 -33.85 5.21
N SER A 239 -6.53 -34.69 5.03
CA SER A 239 -6.62 -35.88 4.17
C SER A 239 -7.60 -36.91 4.75
N GLY A 240 -8.64 -37.26 3.99
CA GLY A 240 -9.69 -38.21 4.41
C GLY A 240 -11.04 -37.57 4.74
N ALA A 241 -11.13 -36.23 4.80
CA ALA A 241 -12.37 -35.49 5.10
C ALA A 241 -13.36 -35.36 3.92
N THR A 242 -13.20 -36.10 2.81
CA THR A 242 -14.05 -35.89 1.63
C THR A 242 -15.31 -36.76 1.63
N SER A 243 -16.45 -36.09 1.78
CA SER A 243 -17.58 -36.34 0.89
C SER A 243 -17.61 -35.23 -0.18
N GLY A 244 -16.98 -35.48 -1.33
CA GLY A 244 -17.21 -34.77 -2.59
C GLY A 244 -16.53 -33.41 -2.82
N PHE A 245 -15.69 -33.33 -3.86
CA PHE A 245 -15.38 -32.16 -4.71
C PHE A 245 -15.01 -30.79 -4.10
N ALA A 246 -14.84 -30.63 -2.78
CA ALA A 246 -14.53 -29.34 -2.16
C ALA A 246 -13.10 -29.24 -1.61
N THR A 247 -12.50 -28.05 -1.69
CA THR A 247 -11.24 -27.68 -1.04
C THR A 247 -11.47 -26.53 -0.06
N ALA A 248 -10.67 -26.46 1.00
CA ALA A 248 -10.68 -25.36 1.95
C ALA A 248 -9.23 -24.90 2.21
N ILE A 249 -9.01 -23.59 2.20
CA ILE A 249 -7.77 -22.93 2.60
C ILE A 249 -8.10 -21.96 3.72
N LEU A 250 -7.52 -22.19 4.89
CA LEU A 250 -7.63 -21.30 6.05
C LEU A 250 -6.29 -20.59 6.26
N ARG A 251 -6.33 -19.28 6.46
CA ARG A 251 -5.17 -18.45 6.82
C ARG A 251 -5.45 -17.83 8.18
N ILE A 252 -4.56 -18.04 9.13
CA ILE A 252 -4.67 -17.50 10.50
C ILE A 252 -3.52 -16.51 10.72
N ASP A 253 -3.83 -15.30 11.21
CA ASP A 253 -2.86 -14.23 11.49
C ASP A 253 -3.10 -13.66 12.89
N VAL A 254 -2.56 -14.33 13.91
CA VAL A 254 -2.84 -14.07 15.34
C VAL A 254 -1.61 -14.12 16.26
N ASP A 255 -0.55 -14.87 15.92
CA ASP A 255 0.67 -15.01 16.72
C ASP A 255 1.90 -14.34 16.10
N GLY A 256 1.76 -13.86 14.86
CA GLY A 256 2.89 -13.57 13.99
C GLY A 256 3.49 -12.20 14.29
N PRO A 257 4.67 -11.89 13.73
CA PRO A 257 5.16 -10.52 13.76
C PRO A 257 4.13 -9.62 13.08
N GLN A 258 3.70 -8.57 13.80
CA GLN A 258 2.67 -7.65 13.34
C GLN A 258 1.34 -8.37 13.06
N ALA A 259 0.94 -9.28 13.95
CA ALA A 259 -0.32 -10.01 13.84
C ALA A 259 -1.50 -9.07 13.66
N GLN A 260 -2.34 -9.32 12.65
CA GLN A 260 -3.48 -8.46 12.36
C GLN A 260 -4.72 -8.84 13.18
N GLY A 261 -4.74 -10.01 13.84
CA GLY A 261 -5.90 -10.48 14.60
C GLY A 261 -7.06 -10.91 13.70
N HIS A 262 -6.75 -11.48 12.54
CA HIS A 262 -7.72 -11.87 11.52
C HIS A 262 -7.49 -13.31 11.06
N LEU A 263 -8.53 -13.89 10.48
CA LEU A 263 -8.42 -15.10 9.69
C LEU A 263 -9.16 -14.94 8.36
N SER A 264 -8.75 -15.70 7.36
CA SER A 264 -9.53 -15.82 6.13
C SER A 264 -9.72 -17.27 5.73
N LEU A 265 -10.92 -17.57 5.22
CA LEU A 265 -11.33 -18.90 4.81
C LEU A 265 -11.80 -18.85 3.37
N GLU A 266 -11.14 -19.61 2.51
CA GLU A 266 -11.52 -19.82 1.12
C GLU A 266 -12.03 -21.24 0.94
N VAL A 267 -13.25 -21.41 0.43
CA VAL A 267 -13.85 -22.72 0.15
C VAL A 267 -14.22 -22.78 -1.32
N THR A 268 -13.73 -23.79 -2.02
CA THR A 268 -14.06 -24.05 -3.42
C THR A 268 -14.82 -25.36 -3.53
N GLN A 269 -15.86 -25.42 -4.36
CA GLN A 269 -16.53 -26.67 -4.73
C GLN A 269 -16.43 -26.87 -6.24
N GLY A 270 -16.13 -28.10 -6.67
CA GLY A 270 -15.86 -28.44 -8.07
C GLY A 270 -17.09 -28.60 -8.96
N PHE A 271 -18.25 -28.98 -8.42
CA PHE A 271 -19.50 -29.08 -9.20
C PHE A 271 -20.77 -28.78 -8.37
N PRO A 272 -21.60 -27.78 -8.76
CA PRO A 272 -21.23 -26.73 -9.71
C PRO A 272 -19.98 -25.99 -9.21
N ARG A 273 -19.23 -25.33 -10.11
CA ARG A 273 -18.01 -24.63 -9.73
C ARG A 273 -18.38 -23.39 -8.92
N LEU A 274 -17.98 -23.36 -7.67
CA LEU A 274 -18.36 -22.32 -6.72
C LEU A 274 -17.15 -21.95 -5.86
N LEU A 275 -17.12 -20.70 -5.42
CA LEU A 275 -16.06 -20.17 -4.59
C LEU A 275 -16.63 -19.20 -3.56
N THR A 276 -16.24 -19.36 -2.32
CA THR A 276 -16.52 -18.38 -1.27
C THR A 276 -15.24 -18.00 -0.56
N HIS A 277 -15.06 -16.71 -0.33
CA HIS A 277 -13.98 -16.17 0.49
C HIS A 277 -14.55 -15.33 1.63
N VAL A 278 -14.13 -15.63 2.85
CA VAL A 278 -14.53 -14.92 4.06
C VAL A 278 -13.29 -14.37 4.75
N VAL A 279 -13.37 -13.14 5.25
CA VAL A 279 -12.41 -12.57 6.21
C VAL A 279 -13.15 -12.33 7.52
N ALA A 280 -12.56 -12.76 8.62
CA ALA A 280 -13.14 -12.65 9.96
C ALA A 280 -12.16 -12.03 10.94
N GLU A 281 -12.68 -11.18 11.83
CA GLU A 281 -11.94 -10.55 12.93
C GLU A 281 -11.99 -11.46 14.15
N VAL A 282 -10.85 -11.70 14.81
CA VAL A 282 -10.78 -12.53 16.02
C VAL A 282 -11.33 -11.76 17.21
N VAL A 283 -12.35 -12.32 17.86
CA VAL A 283 -13.05 -11.71 19.00
C VAL A 283 -12.75 -12.40 20.34
N ASP A 284 -12.33 -13.67 20.30
CA ASP A 284 -11.89 -14.42 21.48
C ASP A 284 -10.79 -15.41 21.08
N ASP A 285 -9.80 -15.55 21.94
CA ASP A 285 -8.66 -16.44 21.75
C ASP A 285 -8.19 -16.96 23.11
N GLY A 286 -8.51 -18.23 23.37
CA GLY A 286 -8.40 -18.84 24.69
C GLY A 286 -7.88 -20.26 24.65
N GLN A 287 -7.57 -20.80 25.83
CA GLN A 287 -7.18 -22.20 26.00
C GLN A 287 -8.43 -23.09 26.12
N GLN A 288 -8.40 -24.28 25.52
CA GLN A 288 -9.45 -25.29 25.63
C GLN A 288 -8.81 -26.68 25.83
N ASN A 289 -9.08 -27.34 26.96
CA ASN A 289 -8.67 -28.72 27.32
C ASN A 289 -7.59 -29.37 26.41
N GLY A 290 -6.32 -29.02 26.61
CA GLY A 290 -5.19 -29.59 25.85
C GLY A 290 -4.97 -29.01 24.45
N GLY A 291 -5.52 -27.82 24.17
CA GLY A 291 -5.43 -27.10 22.91
C GLY A 291 -5.85 -25.62 23.06
N ARG A 292 -6.09 -24.94 21.94
CA ARG A 292 -6.47 -23.53 21.84
C ARG A 292 -7.80 -23.40 21.09
N ARG A 293 -8.64 -22.46 21.50
CA ARG A 293 -9.88 -22.11 20.81
C ARG A 293 -9.81 -20.66 20.36
N ILE A 294 -10.01 -20.43 19.06
CA ILE A 294 -10.08 -19.09 18.47
C ILE A 294 -11.50 -18.90 17.96
N GLN A 295 -12.13 -17.77 18.29
CA GLN A 295 -13.45 -17.39 17.78
C GLN A 295 -13.30 -16.10 16.99
N ALA A 296 -13.83 -16.09 15.79
CA ALA A 296 -13.81 -14.95 14.88
C ALA A 296 -15.19 -14.67 14.30
N VAL A 297 -15.45 -13.40 14.00
CA VAL A 297 -16.70 -12.92 13.41
C VAL A 297 -16.42 -12.46 11.98
N PRO A 298 -17.12 -12.99 10.97
CA PRO A 298 -17.00 -12.53 9.59
C PRO A 298 -17.26 -11.02 9.44
N ILE A 299 -16.33 -10.32 8.81
CA ILE A 299 -16.41 -8.87 8.51
C ILE A 299 -16.44 -8.58 7.01
N TYR A 300 -16.07 -9.57 6.18
CA TYR A 300 -16.16 -9.51 4.73
C TYR A 300 -16.47 -10.89 4.17
N GLN A 301 -17.29 -10.94 3.13
CA GLN A 301 -17.61 -12.15 2.40
C GLN A 301 -17.80 -11.82 0.92
N SER A 302 -17.34 -12.72 0.05
CA SER A 302 -17.53 -12.62 -1.40
C SER A 302 -17.66 -14.00 -2.05
N GLY A 303 -18.28 -14.03 -3.22
CA GLY A 303 -18.54 -15.25 -3.98
C GLY A 303 -19.89 -15.88 -3.65
N ASP A 304 -19.96 -17.20 -3.69
CA ASP A 304 -21.18 -17.98 -3.55
C ASP A 304 -21.59 -18.13 -2.09
N ASP A 305 -22.35 -17.17 -1.57
CA ASP A 305 -22.61 -17.03 -0.14
C ASP A 305 -23.14 -18.27 0.58
N TRP A 306 -23.58 -19.31 -0.10
CA TRP A 306 -24.13 -20.53 0.50
C TRP A 306 -23.12 -21.57 0.98
N LEU A 307 -21.85 -21.53 0.53
CA LEU A 307 -20.83 -22.48 1.01
C LEU A 307 -20.37 -22.17 2.43
N VAL A 308 -20.31 -20.88 2.79
CA VAL A 308 -19.96 -20.39 4.12
C VAL A 308 -20.98 -19.33 4.52
N ARG A 309 -21.93 -19.71 5.39
CA ARG A 309 -23.08 -18.87 5.81
C ARG A 309 -23.09 -18.54 7.31
N GLY A 310 -21.92 -18.47 7.93
CA GLY A 310 -21.83 -18.23 9.37
C GLY A 310 -21.85 -16.76 9.76
N ASP A 311 -22.33 -16.49 10.97
CA ASP A 311 -22.04 -15.25 11.71
C ASP A 311 -20.88 -15.44 12.70
N GLU A 312 -20.35 -16.66 12.83
CA GLU A 312 -19.22 -17.00 13.68
C GLU A 312 -18.39 -18.14 13.06
N ILE A 313 -17.06 -18.03 13.17
CA ILE A 313 -16.10 -19.09 12.87
C ILE A 313 -15.35 -19.42 14.17
N THR A 314 -15.43 -20.66 14.62
CA THR A 314 -14.65 -21.18 15.75
C THR A 314 -13.59 -22.15 15.23
N LEU A 315 -12.34 -21.94 15.63
CA LEU A 315 -11.24 -22.88 15.43
C LEU A 315 -10.95 -23.57 16.76
N VAL A 316 -10.81 -24.90 16.74
CA VAL A 316 -10.32 -25.70 17.88
C VAL A 316 -9.02 -26.35 17.45
N LEU A 317 -7.92 -25.80 17.93
CA LEU A 317 -6.56 -26.25 17.65
C LEU A 317 -6.14 -27.23 18.76
N PRO A 318 -5.98 -28.53 18.48
CA PRO A 318 -5.41 -29.45 19.44
C PRO A 318 -3.91 -29.14 19.69
N ALA A 319 -3.32 -29.70 20.74
CA ALA A 319 -1.87 -29.65 20.96
C ALA A 319 -1.03 -30.18 19.78
N SER A 320 -1.60 -31.09 19.00
CA SER A 320 -1.01 -31.70 17.81
C SER A 320 -2.10 -32.31 16.94
N GLY A 321 -1.98 -32.18 15.62
CA GLY A 321 -2.94 -32.73 14.66
C GLY A 321 -3.73 -31.65 13.93
N ASP A 322 -4.84 -32.06 13.31
CA ASP A 322 -5.67 -31.19 12.50
C ASP A 322 -6.49 -30.22 13.35
N VAL A 323 -6.67 -29.01 12.84
CA VAL A 323 -7.49 -27.95 13.44
C VAL A 323 -8.94 -28.15 13.00
N ASN A 324 -9.84 -28.25 13.96
CA ASN A 324 -11.26 -28.33 13.68
C ASN A 324 -11.84 -26.93 13.46
N VAL A 325 -12.48 -26.72 12.31
CA VAL A 325 -13.11 -25.46 11.90
C VAL A 325 -14.62 -25.64 11.96
N VAL A 326 -15.28 -24.81 12.77
CA VAL A 326 -16.74 -24.82 12.93
C VAL A 326 -17.32 -23.46 12.55
N VAL A 327 -18.17 -23.45 11.53
CA VAL A 327 -18.91 -22.27 11.06
C VAL A 327 -20.33 -22.33 11.61
N ARG A 328 -20.75 -21.32 12.37
CA ARG A 328 -22.08 -21.25 13.01
C ARG A 328 -22.91 -20.08 12.49
N ARG A 329 -24.24 -20.27 12.52
CA ARG A 329 -25.24 -19.21 12.37
C ARG A 329 -26.15 -19.23 13.60
N GLY A 330 -26.00 -18.27 14.50
CA GLY A 330 -26.60 -18.33 15.83
C GLY A 330 -26.15 -19.60 16.57
N SER A 331 -27.09 -20.42 17.05
CA SER A 331 -26.77 -21.68 17.73
C SER A 331 -26.57 -22.88 16.79
N ALA A 332 -26.82 -22.73 15.48
CA ALA A 332 -26.74 -23.83 14.52
C ALA A 332 -25.34 -23.95 13.93
N VAL A 333 -24.78 -25.16 13.92
CA VAL A 333 -23.57 -25.47 13.13
C VAL A 333 -23.97 -25.63 11.67
N ILE A 334 -23.36 -24.81 10.81
CA ILE A 334 -23.64 -24.79 9.37
C ILE A 334 -22.62 -25.64 8.61
N SER A 335 -21.35 -25.54 8.99
CA SER A 335 -20.26 -26.33 8.42
C SER A 335 -19.26 -26.70 9.52
N GLU A 336 -18.72 -27.91 9.43
CA GLU A 336 -17.66 -28.39 10.33
C GLU A 336 -16.71 -29.28 9.53
N PHE A 337 -15.41 -28.98 9.59
CA PHE A 337 -14.38 -29.71 8.86
C PHE A 337 -13.01 -29.50 9.50
N ASP A 338 -12.08 -30.42 9.25
CA ASP A 338 -10.73 -30.37 9.80
C ASP A 338 -9.72 -29.88 8.76
N VAL A 339 -8.74 -29.10 9.19
CA VAL A 339 -7.65 -28.56 8.35
C VAL A 339 -6.28 -28.84 8.95
N THR A 340 -5.31 -29.18 8.12
CA THR A 340 -3.92 -29.48 8.50
C THR A 340 -3.03 -28.27 8.23
N HIS A 341 -2.11 -27.96 9.15
CA HIS A 341 -1.11 -26.90 8.98
C HIS A 341 -0.14 -27.22 7.85
N GLU A 342 0.04 -26.29 6.92
CA GLU A 342 0.98 -26.41 5.79
C GLU A 342 2.30 -25.69 6.09
N GLY A 343 2.23 -24.53 6.75
CA GLY A 343 3.40 -23.73 7.08
C GLY A 343 3.05 -22.33 7.58
N PRO A 344 4.06 -21.56 8.04
CA PRO A 344 3.86 -20.26 8.69
C PRO A 344 3.52 -19.12 7.71
N TYR A 345 3.71 -19.33 6.40
CA TYR A 345 3.44 -18.34 5.36
C TYR A 345 2.14 -18.67 4.62
N PHE A 346 1.48 -17.64 4.11
CA PHE A 346 0.16 -17.76 3.47
C PHE A 346 0.22 -18.22 2.01
N ASP A 347 1.24 -17.81 1.28
CA ASP A 347 1.48 -18.19 -0.11
C ASP A 347 2.98 -18.21 -0.38
N LYS A 348 3.39 -19.04 -1.35
CA LYS A 348 4.77 -19.09 -1.86
C LYS A 348 4.87 -18.15 -3.04
N VAL A 349 5.93 -17.37 -3.12
CA VAL A 349 6.19 -16.46 -4.25
C VAL A 349 7.65 -16.53 -4.67
N GLU A 350 7.89 -16.54 -5.97
CA GLU A 350 9.24 -16.48 -6.52
C GLU A 350 9.55 -15.12 -7.14
N PHE A 351 10.71 -14.57 -6.80
CA PHE A 351 11.22 -13.36 -7.43
C PHE A 351 12.46 -13.69 -8.26
N GLU A 352 12.43 -13.37 -9.54
CA GLU A 352 13.59 -13.44 -10.42
C GLU A 352 14.15 -12.03 -10.62
N VAL A 353 15.37 -11.81 -10.12
CA VAL A 353 16.02 -10.50 -10.13
C VAL A 353 17.19 -10.51 -11.10
N ASP A 354 17.05 -9.83 -12.23
CA ASP A 354 18.11 -9.65 -13.22
C ASP A 354 18.71 -8.24 -13.14
N VAL A 355 20.00 -8.13 -13.46
CA VAL A 355 20.73 -6.86 -13.37
C VAL A 355 21.38 -6.56 -14.71
N VAL A 356 21.05 -5.42 -15.30
CA VAL A 356 21.73 -4.92 -16.49
C VAL A 356 23.14 -4.47 -16.12
N GLU A 357 24.12 -4.78 -16.98
CA GLU A 357 25.55 -4.53 -16.73
C GLU A 357 25.86 -3.07 -16.35
N ASN A 358 25.17 -2.10 -16.97
CA ASN A 358 25.34 -0.68 -16.65
C ASN A 358 24.49 -0.19 -15.46
N ALA A 359 23.68 -1.03 -14.82
CA ALA A 359 22.91 -0.66 -13.63
C ALA A 359 23.82 -0.31 -12.45
N GLY A 360 25.15 -0.41 -12.60
CA GLY A 360 26.11 0.02 -11.62
C GLY A 360 25.98 -0.79 -10.34
N ARG A 361 26.03 -0.11 -9.19
CA ARG A 361 25.97 -0.79 -7.90
C ARG A 361 24.52 -0.95 -7.43
N VAL A 362 23.99 -2.15 -7.60
CA VAL A 362 22.70 -2.56 -7.04
C VAL A 362 22.84 -2.87 -5.53
N HIS A 363 21.88 -2.37 -4.74
CA HIS A 363 21.84 -2.56 -3.30
C HIS A 363 20.60 -3.37 -2.87
N GLU A 364 20.78 -4.68 -2.69
CA GLU A 364 19.74 -5.61 -2.21
C GLU A 364 19.72 -5.82 -0.70
N ILE A 365 20.64 -5.16 0.02
CA ILE A 365 20.73 -5.21 1.48
C ILE A 365 20.99 -3.81 2.03
N TYR A 366 20.17 -3.40 3.00
CA TYR A 366 20.34 -2.17 3.75
C TYR A 366 20.38 -2.46 5.26
N ASP A 367 21.36 -1.89 5.96
CA ASP A 367 21.38 -1.87 7.43
C ASP A 367 20.72 -0.57 7.91
N PRO A 368 19.55 -0.61 8.56
CA PRO A 368 18.90 0.60 9.04
C PRO A 368 19.74 1.42 10.00
N HIS A 369 20.67 0.82 10.74
CA HIS A 369 21.54 1.53 11.69
C HIS A 369 22.70 2.26 11.02
N SER A 370 22.91 2.05 9.72
CA SER A 370 23.95 2.75 8.95
C SER A 370 23.61 4.22 8.65
N HIS A 371 22.38 4.66 8.92
CA HIS A 371 21.95 6.05 8.78
C HIS A 371 21.34 6.57 10.10
N PRO A 372 21.65 7.80 10.54
CA PRO A 372 21.16 8.33 11.81
C PRO A 372 19.66 8.64 11.82
N ASN A 373 19.10 9.09 10.69
CA ASN A 373 17.65 9.28 10.55
C ASN A 373 16.91 7.93 10.41
N ARG A 374 16.38 7.44 11.53
CA ARG A 374 15.64 6.17 11.71
C ARG A 374 14.88 6.18 13.04
N PRO A 375 13.89 5.29 13.25
CA PRO A 375 13.30 5.08 14.56
C PRO A 375 14.34 4.59 15.57
N ALA A 376 14.30 5.13 16.79
CA ALA A 376 15.22 4.72 17.87
C ALA A 376 15.03 3.25 18.27
N THR A 377 13.81 2.75 18.15
CA THR A 377 13.38 1.38 18.48
C THR A 377 13.63 0.37 17.37
N LEU A 378 14.10 0.80 16.19
CA LEU A 378 14.23 -0.08 15.03
C LEU A 378 15.27 -1.19 15.29
N PRO A 379 14.93 -2.48 15.08
CA PRO A 379 15.87 -3.57 15.28
C PRO A 379 17.12 -3.43 14.41
N ALA A 380 18.27 -3.88 14.93
CA ALA A 380 19.54 -3.94 14.19
C ALA A 380 19.58 -5.16 13.25
N ALA A 381 18.60 -5.25 12.36
CA ALA A 381 18.46 -6.36 11.43
C ALA A 381 18.32 -5.80 10.01
N ALA A 382 19.09 -6.37 9.07
CA ALA A 382 19.15 -5.89 7.70
C ALA A 382 17.79 -6.00 6.99
N VAL A 383 17.48 -5.00 6.17
CA VAL A 383 16.30 -4.96 5.31
C VAL A 383 16.70 -5.49 3.94
N THR A 384 15.93 -6.46 3.45
CA THR A 384 16.04 -7.06 2.12
C THR A 384 14.64 -7.22 1.52
N ILE A 385 14.54 -7.39 0.21
CA ILE A 385 13.28 -7.68 -0.48
C ILE A 385 12.63 -8.95 0.12
N GLU A 386 13.40 -10.02 0.23
CA GLU A 386 12.98 -11.30 0.80
C GLU A 386 12.39 -11.14 2.20
N ARG A 387 13.06 -10.36 3.06
CA ARG A 387 12.59 -10.14 4.43
C ARG A 387 11.30 -9.32 4.47
N ALA A 388 11.21 -8.24 3.68
CA ALA A 388 10.03 -7.38 3.67
C ALA A 388 8.75 -8.17 3.30
N PHE A 389 8.83 -9.06 2.30
CA PHE A 389 7.69 -9.88 1.89
C PHE A 389 7.46 -11.13 2.76
N ARG A 390 8.51 -11.68 3.40
CA ARG A 390 8.33 -12.70 4.46
C ARG A 390 7.61 -12.15 5.68
N GLU A 391 7.98 -10.96 6.12
CA GLU A 391 7.26 -10.26 7.19
C GLU A 391 5.82 -9.89 6.75
N ALA A 392 5.58 -9.70 5.46
CA ALA A 392 4.22 -9.55 4.92
C ALA A 392 3.41 -10.86 4.86
N GLY A 393 4.04 -12.02 5.08
CA GLY A 393 3.37 -13.33 5.15
C GLY A 393 3.59 -14.25 3.95
N PHE A 394 4.55 -13.96 3.06
CA PHE A 394 4.88 -14.80 1.90
C PHE A 394 6.14 -15.63 2.12
N ASP A 395 6.12 -16.89 1.67
CA ASP A 395 7.32 -17.71 1.58
C ASP A 395 8.08 -17.31 0.31
N VAL A 396 8.95 -16.33 0.45
CA VAL A 396 9.72 -15.78 -0.67
C VAL A 396 10.86 -16.72 -1.03
N GLN A 397 10.91 -17.08 -2.31
CA GLN A 397 12.04 -17.74 -2.96
C GLN A 397 12.69 -16.78 -3.95
N MET A 398 13.99 -16.55 -3.82
CA MET A 398 14.76 -15.86 -4.86
C MET A 398 15.15 -16.91 -5.91
N SER A 399 14.85 -16.62 -7.17
CA SER A 399 15.16 -17.50 -8.30
C SER A 399 16.68 -17.73 -8.38
N ALA A 400 17.11 -18.99 -8.53
CA ALA A 400 18.52 -19.34 -8.74
C ALA A 400 19.02 -18.93 -10.14
N GLU A 401 18.07 -18.70 -11.02
CA GLU A 401 18.15 -18.33 -12.42
C GLU A 401 18.49 -16.83 -12.64
N ARG A 402 19.17 -16.21 -11.69
CA ARG A 402 19.59 -14.81 -11.78
C ARG A 402 20.69 -14.62 -12.83
N SER A 403 20.54 -13.60 -13.67
CA SER A 403 21.49 -13.27 -14.73
C SER A 403 21.94 -11.82 -14.70
N SER A 404 23.14 -11.60 -15.26
CA SER A 404 23.61 -10.27 -15.64
C SER A 404 23.25 -10.07 -17.11
N ILE A 405 22.52 -9.01 -17.44
CA ILE A 405 22.14 -8.67 -18.80
C ILE A 405 23.27 -7.83 -19.44
N PRO A 406 24.07 -8.37 -20.37
CA PRO A 406 25.19 -7.66 -20.96
C PRO A 406 24.71 -6.67 -22.02
N LEU A 407 25.47 -5.59 -22.19
CA LEU A 407 25.11 -4.49 -23.09
C LEU A 407 25.95 -4.43 -24.36
N GLU A 408 26.78 -5.45 -24.63
CA GLU A 408 27.73 -5.48 -25.74
C GLU A 408 27.08 -5.07 -27.08
N ASP A 409 25.86 -5.55 -27.38
CA ASP A 409 25.11 -5.14 -28.57
C ASP A 409 23.89 -4.24 -28.29
N ALA A 410 23.76 -3.63 -27.09
CA ALA A 410 22.67 -2.67 -26.77
C ALA A 410 22.80 -1.34 -27.55
N GLY A 411 23.99 -1.08 -28.08
CA GLY A 411 24.39 0.12 -28.82
C GLY A 411 24.50 1.38 -27.99
N SER A 412 24.40 2.55 -28.63
CA SER A 412 24.86 3.82 -28.04
C SER A 412 23.94 4.42 -26.99
N ASN A 413 22.66 4.03 -26.96
CA ASN A 413 21.74 4.47 -25.91
C ASN A 413 21.68 3.41 -24.81
N GLU A 414 21.92 3.82 -23.57
CA GLU A 414 22.01 2.96 -22.40
C GLU A 414 20.71 2.93 -21.56
N THR A 415 19.65 3.61 -22.02
CA THR A 415 18.33 3.67 -21.38
C THR A 415 17.37 2.57 -21.84
N TRP A 416 16.23 2.44 -21.16
CA TRP A 416 15.17 1.49 -21.48
C TRP A 416 13.81 2.18 -21.62
N SER A 417 13.03 1.73 -22.59
CA SER A 417 11.60 2.07 -22.73
C SER A 417 10.68 1.00 -22.15
N ASN A 418 9.42 1.36 -21.89
CA ASN A 418 8.37 0.40 -21.54
C ASN A 418 8.25 -0.76 -22.54
N SER A 419 8.37 -0.47 -23.84
CA SER A 419 8.36 -1.51 -24.89
C SER A 419 9.49 -2.51 -24.74
N GLU A 420 10.72 -2.01 -24.49
CA GLU A 420 11.90 -2.86 -24.34
C GLU A 420 11.84 -3.64 -23.04
N LEU A 421 11.34 -3.04 -21.95
CA LEU A 421 11.13 -3.73 -20.67
C LEU A 421 10.10 -4.85 -20.79
N HIS A 422 8.95 -4.57 -21.42
CA HIS A 422 7.92 -5.58 -21.63
C HIS A 422 8.39 -6.70 -22.57
N ASN A 423 9.09 -6.36 -23.66
CA ASN A 423 9.71 -7.33 -24.56
C ASN A 423 10.72 -8.22 -23.82
N ALA A 424 11.57 -7.62 -22.98
CA ALA A 424 12.55 -8.35 -22.18
C ALA A 424 11.86 -9.29 -21.17
N MET A 425 10.78 -8.86 -20.50
CA MET A 425 10.05 -9.73 -19.60
C MET A 425 9.53 -10.99 -20.29
N GLN A 426 8.84 -10.84 -21.43
CA GLN A 426 8.24 -11.99 -22.13
C GLN A 426 9.28 -13.01 -22.61
N ARG A 427 10.49 -12.54 -22.90
CA ARG A 427 11.51 -13.35 -23.54
C ARG A 427 12.54 -13.92 -22.57
N PHE A 428 12.79 -13.26 -21.43
CA PHE A 428 13.88 -13.62 -20.50
C PHE A 428 13.43 -14.24 -19.22
N TRP A 429 12.31 -13.78 -18.70
CA TRP A 429 11.85 -14.30 -17.44
C TRP A 429 11.57 -15.79 -17.61
N SER A 430 12.32 -16.62 -16.87
CA SER A 430 12.34 -18.08 -17.06
C SER A 430 10.99 -18.75 -16.82
N ARG A 431 10.11 -18.04 -16.13
CA ARG A 431 8.76 -18.45 -15.78
C ARG A 431 7.69 -17.59 -16.41
N TYR A 432 8.05 -16.76 -17.39
CA TYR A 432 7.05 -15.98 -18.10
C TYR A 432 5.99 -16.90 -18.67
N ASP A 433 4.76 -16.58 -18.30
CA ASP A 433 3.57 -17.23 -18.82
C ASP A 433 2.40 -16.25 -18.66
N ASP A 434 1.59 -16.13 -19.70
CA ASP A 434 0.43 -15.24 -19.73
C ASP A 434 -0.75 -15.89 -18.98
N GLN A 435 -0.52 -16.15 -17.69
CA GLN A 435 -1.49 -16.66 -16.72
C GLN A 435 -1.20 -16.15 -15.32
N ALA A 436 -2.25 -16.10 -14.47
CA ALA A 436 -2.09 -15.76 -13.07
C ALA A 436 -1.14 -16.72 -12.34
N GLN A 437 -0.07 -16.19 -11.72
CA GLN A 437 0.96 -16.98 -11.05
C GLN A 437 1.59 -16.23 -9.88
N TRP A 438 2.21 -16.99 -8.96
CA TRP A 438 2.97 -16.43 -7.84
C TRP A 438 4.45 -16.27 -8.21
N GLY A 439 4.69 -15.40 -9.19
CA GLY A 439 6.02 -15.09 -9.70
C GLY A 439 6.08 -13.66 -10.18
N LEU A 440 7.22 -13.00 -9.97
CA LEU A 440 7.47 -11.65 -10.44
C LEU A 440 8.91 -11.54 -10.97
N TRP A 441 9.05 -10.90 -12.13
CA TRP A 441 10.33 -10.50 -12.69
C TRP A 441 10.70 -9.08 -12.27
N VAL A 442 11.91 -8.91 -11.78
CA VAL A 442 12.47 -7.64 -11.32
C VAL A 442 13.75 -7.36 -12.09
N ILE A 443 13.81 -6.22 -12.77
CA ILE A 443 15.01 -5.80 -13.50
C ILE A 443 15.62 -4.54 -12.90
N TYR A 444 16.92 -4.57 -12.60
CA TYR A 444 17.69 -3.36 -12.31
C TYR A 444 18.37 -2.87 -13.58
N ALA A 445 18.10 -1.63 -13.97
CA ALA A 445 18.71 -0.96 -15.13
C ALA A 445 19.27 0.40 -14.74
N ALA A 446 20.12 1.01 -15.58
CA ALA A 446 20.64 2.34 -15.31
C ALA A 446 19.52 3.40 -15.30
N MET A 447 18.82 3.59 -16.42
CA MET A 447 17.87 4.69 -16.58
C MET A 447 16.76 4.35 -17.58
N HIS A 448 15.59 4.99 -17.43
CA HIS A 448 14.49 4.91 -18.39
C HIS A 448 14.56 6.07 -19.41
N ASP A 449 13.93 5.92 -20.58
CA ASP A 449 13.77 7.00 -21.58
C ASP A 449 13.06 8.26 -21.06
N ARG A 450 12.42 8.18 -19.88
CA ARG A 450 11.73 9.30 -19.23
C ARG A 450 12.69 10.18 -18.44
N GLY A 451 13.95 9.78 -18.32
CA GLY A 451 14.97 10.49 -17.56
C GLY A 451 15.13 9.98 -16.13
N ASP A 452 15.87 10.75 -15.36
CA ASP A 452 16.39 10.41 -14.04
C ASP A 452 15.43 10.72 -12.87
N ASP A 453 14.30 11.36 -13.15
CA ASP A 453 13.22 11.55 -12.19
C ASP A 453 12.39 10.27 -11.93
N LEU A 454 12.59 9.21 -12.73
CA LEU A 454 11.92 7.92 -12.57
C LEU A 454 12.81 6.95 -11.78
N GLY A 455 12.42 6.60 -10.56
CA GLY A 455 13.15 5.69 -9.68
C GLY A 455 12.81 4.21 -9.92
N GLY A 456 11.56 3.94 -10.24
CA GLY A 456 11.04 2.60 -10.46
C GLY A 456 9.71 2.62 -11.20
N ILE A 457 9.35 1.48 -11.76
CA ILE A 457 8.13 1.34 -12.57
C ILE A 457 7.62 -0.11 -12.56
N MET A 458 6.35 -0.32 -12.21
CA MET A 458 5.63 -1.56 -12.55
C MET A 458 5.11 -1.41 -13.99
N PHE A 459 5.97 -1.77 -14.94
CA PHE A 459 5.72 -1.57 -16.38
C PHE A 459 4.74 -2.60 -16.95
N ASP A 460 4.62 -3.77 -16.32
CA ASP A 460 3.71 -4.82 -16.78
C ASP A 460 2.30 -4.59 -16.24
N ASN A 461 1.65 -3.49 -16.61
CA ASN A 461 0.27 -3.23 -16.20
C ASN A 461 -0.73 -3.67 -17.28
N ILE A 462 -0.37 -4.64 -18.12
CA ILE A 462 -1.10 -4.90 -19.37
C ILE A 462 -1.34 -6.38 -19.62
N GLY A 463 -2.53 -6.72 -20.12
CA GLY A 463 -3.00 -8.08 -20.34
C GLY A 463 -4.03 -8.54 -19.35
N SER A 464 -4.74 -9.60 -19.72
CA SER A 464 -5.54 -10.37 -18.78
C SER A 464 -4.73 -10.88 -17.59
N ASN A 465 -3.41 -11.07 -17.77
CA ASN A 465 -2.50 -11.54 -16.73
C ASN A 465 -1.28 -10.63 -16.54
N HIS A 466 -1.53 -9.36 -16.21
CA HIS A 466 -0.50 -8.35 -15.91
C HIS A 466 0.07 -8.44 -14.47
N ARG A 467 0.90 -7.48 -14.05
CA ARG A 467 1.57 -7.32 -12.74
C ARG A 467 2.71 -8.31 -12.52
N GLN A 468 3.32 -8.79 -13.59
CA GLN A 468 4.37 -9.81 -13.56
C GLN A 468 5.78 -9.24 -13.71
N GLY A 469 5.92 -7.94 -14.05
CA GLY A 469 7.21 -7.31 -14.31
C GLY A 469 7.34 -5.91 -13.71
N THR A 470 8.48 -5.65 -13.07
CA THR A 470 8.82 -4.34 -12.51
C THR A 470 10.29 -3.98 -12.69
N ALA A 471 10.62 -2.70 -12.84
CA ALA A 471 11.98 -2.22 -13.03
C ALA A 471 12.39 -1.17 -11.99
N ILE A 472 13.68 -1.15 -11.64
CA ILE A 472 14.31 -0.18 -10.75
C ILE A 472 15.47 0.48 -11.51
N PHE A 473 15.53 1.82 -11.48
CA PHE A 473 16.53 2.61 -12.21
C PHE A 473 17.58 3.19 -11.27
N THR A 474 18.82 2.73 -11.40
CA THR A 474 19.91 3.05 -10.46
C THR A 474 20.63 4.36 -10.76
N ASP A 475 20.51 4.90 -11.97
CA ASP A 475 20.89 6.28 -12.33
C ASP A 475 19.64 7.17 -12.38
N SER A 476 19.04 7.33 -11.21
CA SER A 476 17.87 8.18 -10.99
C SER A 476 17.98 8.90 -9.65
N PHE A 477 16.95 9.68 -9.28
CA PHE A 477 16.89 10.40 -8.01
C PHE A 477 17.12 9.49 -6.79
N ILE A 478 16.81 8.19 -6.87
CA ILE A 478 17.00 7.23 -5.75
C ILE A 478 18.47 6.96 -5.43
N SER A 479 19.39 7.34 -6.32
CA SER A 479 20.83 7.22 -6.14
C SER A 479 21.53 8.56 -5.98
N ARG A 480 20.78 9.66 -5.83
CA ARG A 480 21.31 11.03 -5.73
C ARG A 480 20.99 11.63 -4.36
N PRO A 481 21.87 11.45 -3.35
CA PRO A 481 21.66 12.01 -2.02
C PRO A 481 21.44 13.52 -2.06
N PRO A 482 20.56 14.06 -1.20
CA PRO A 482 20.35 15.50 -1.13
C PRO A 482 21.64 16.22 -0.71
N PHE A 483 21.76 17.49 -1.11
CA PHE A 483 22.90 18.32 -0.73
C PHE A 483 23.04 18.39 0.80
N GLY A 484 24.24 18.11 1.30
CA GLY A 484 24.51 18.09 2.74
C GLY A 484 24.26 16.74 3.43
N GLU A 485 23.87 15.69 2.71
CA GLU A 485 23.79 14.33 3.26
C GLU A 485 25.15 13.87 3.82
N THR A 486 25.16 13.46 5.09
CA THR A 486 26.37 13.09 5.83
C THR A 486 26.69 11.59 5.72
N HIS A 487 25.71 10.76 5.34
CA HIS A 487 25.83 9.31 5.16
C HIS A 487 25.36 8.88 3.75
N PRO A 488 25.98 9.38 2.67
CA PRO A 488 25.47 9.23 1.30
C PRO A 488 25.39 7.77 0.82
N ASP A 489 26.30 6.90 1.26
CA ASP A 489 26.24 5.46 0.95
C ASP A 489 25.04 4.75 1.60
N ALA A 490 24.77 5.07 2.87
CA ALA A 490 23.63 4.51 3.59
C ALA A 490 22.31 5.05 3.02
N TRP A 491 22.28 6.33 2.66
CA TRP A 491 21.14 6.96 2.00
C TRP A 491 20.78 6.26 0.67
N ARG A 492 21.78 6.03 -0.21
CA ARG A 492 21.57 5.34 -1.51
C ARG A 492 21.02 3.93 -1.32
N ARG A 493 21.60 3.14 -0.40
CA ARG A 493 21.13 1.79 -0.08
C ARG A 493 19.68 1.80 0.41
N ARG A 494 19.33 2.74 1.29
CA ARG A 494 17.97 2.90 1.82
C ARG A 494 16.97 3.18 0.72
N MET A 495 17.27 4.14 -0.16
CA MET A 495 16.37 4.56 -1.23
C MET A 495 16.19 3.49 -2.30
N GLN A 496 17.26 2.78 -2.69
CA GLN A 496 17.14 1.66 -3.63
C GLN A 496 16.31 0.51 -3.05
N ILE A 497 16.50 0.14 -1.76
CA ILE A 497 15.69 -0.89 -1.09
C ILE A 497 14.23 -0.47 -0.97
N TRP A 498 13.97 0.78 -0.55
CA TRP A 498 12.61 1.30 -0.46
C TRP A 498 11.91 1.22 -1.83
N THR A 499 12.58 1.67 -2.89
CA THR A 499 12.04 1.66 -4.26
C THR A 499 11.78 0.24 -4.73
N ALA A 500 12.72 -0.69 -4.55
CA ALA A 500 12.54 -2.07 -4.99
C ALA A 500 11.34 -2.74 -4.30
N VAL A 501 11.19 -2.58 -2.98
CA VAL A 501 10.05 -3.16 -2.25
C VAL A 501 8.73 -2.50 -2.65
N HIS A 502 8.74 -1.18 -2.86
CA HIS A 502 7.59 -0.40 -3.34
C HIS A 502 7.09 -0.89 -4.70
N GLU A 503 7.99 -0.98 -5.68
CA GLU A 503 7.69 -1.42 -7.04
C GLU A 503 7.19 -2.87 -7.09
N ILE A 504 7.85 -3.77 -6.33
CA ILE A 504 7.36 -5.15 -6.17
C ILE A 504 5.96 -5.15 -5.53
N GLY A 505 5.69 -4.22 -4.60
CA GLY A 505 4.39 -4.04 -3.99
C GLY A 505 3.26 -3.75 -4.98
N HIS A 506 3.52 -2.95 -6.01
CA HIS A 506 2.58 -2.76 -7.13
C HIS A 506 2.31 -4.08 -7.88
N GLY A 507 3.31 -4.95 -8.00
CA GLY A 507 3.14 -6.33 -8.49
C GLY A 507 2.11 -7.13 -7.67
N PHE A 508 2.07 -6.95 -6.35
CA PHE A 508 1.06 -7.53 -5.45
C PHE A 508 -0.29 -6.78 -5.48
N ASN A 509 -0.50 -5.92 -6.47
CA ASN A 509 -1.67 -5.08 -6.64
C ASN A 509 -1.84 -4.01 -5.54
N MET A 510 -0.78 -3.59 -4.84
CA MET A 510 -0.91 -2.51 -3.85
C MET A 510 -0.83 -1.13 -4.51
N ALA A 511 -1.89 -0.32 -4.34
CA ALA A 511 -1.87 1.10 -4.66
C ALA A 511 -1.08 1.91 -3.63
N HIS A 512 -0.74 3.16 -3.97
CA HIS A 512 -0.10 4.05 -2.99
C HIS A 512 -0.98 4.28 -1.76
N SER A 513 -0.36 4.46 -0.59
CA SER A 513 -1.09 4.66 0.66
C SER A 513 -2.04 5.85 0.60
N TRP A 514 -1.71 6.91 -0.13
CA TRP A 514 -2.53 8.11 -0.28
C TRP A 514 -3.66 8.00 -1.32
N GLU A 515 -3.73 6.91 -2.11
CA GLU A 515 -4.70 6.74 -3.21
C GLU A 515 -5.57 5.47 -3.12
N LYS A 516 -5.50 4.74 -1.99
CA LYS A 516 -6.30 3.55 -1.69
C LYS A 516 -7.82 3.73 -1.86
N ALA A 517 -8.34 4.95 -1.89
CA ALA A 517 -9.77 5.23 -2.08
C ALA A 517 -10.21 5.33 -3.55
N LEU A 518 -9.29 5.23 -4.51
CA LEU A 518 -9.60 5.30 -5.94
C LEU A 518 -9.93 3.91 -6.55
N GLY A 519 -10.95 3.81 -7.42
CA GLY A 519 -11.26 2.57 -8.19
C GLY A 519 -12.52 1.83 -7.77
N ASP A 520 -12.46 0.50 -7.67
CA ASP A 520 -13.47 -0.33 -7.00
C ASP A 520 -12.75 -0.94 -5.79
N ALA A 521 -13.13 -0.79 -4.53
CA ALA A 521 -12.30 -1.22 -3.39
C ALA A 521 -12.36 -2.65 -2.91
N PHE A 522 -11.26 -3.13 -2.32
CA PHE A 522 -11.36 -4.10 -1.26
C PHE A 522 -11.83 -3.33 -0.02
N PRO A 523 -13.09 -3.52 0.42
CA PRO A 523 -13.71 -2.59 1.35
C PRO A 523 -12.97 -2.45 2.69
N LEU A 524 -12.27 -3.50 3.13
CA LEU A 524 -11.53 -3.49 4.39
C LEU A 524 -10.29 -2.57 4.37
N THR A 525 -9.81 -2.18 3.19
CA THR A 525 -8.55 -1.42 3.02
C THR A 525 -8.71 -0.15 2.18
N ALA A 526 -9.95 0.21 1.85
CA ALA A 526 -10.34 1.26 0.89
C ALA A 526 -10.02 2.72 1.27
N LYS A 527 -9.41 2.98 2.43
CA LYS A 527 -9.22 4.35 2.93
C LYS A 527 -7.78 4.79 2.80
N ASN A 528 -7.59 6.00 2.25
CA ASN A 528 -6.30 6.68 2.13
C ASN A 528 -5.62 6.88 3.50
N GLU A 529 -4.31 6.71 3.48
CA GLU A 529 -3.38 6.91 4.59
C GLU A 529 -2.18 7.75 4.10
N PRO A 530 -2.38 9.03 3.75
CA PRO A 530 -1.33 9.86 3.15
C PRO A 530 -0.13 10.08 4.08
N GLU A 531 -0.30 9.90 5.38
CA GLU A 531 0.77 9.98 6.38
C GLU A 531 1.34 8.61 6.76
N ALA A 532 0.98 7.51 6.08
CA ALA A 532 1.52 6.19 6.40
C ALA A 532 3.04 6.15 6.20
N ARG A 533 3.77 5.66 7.21
CA ARG A 533 5.18 5.30 7.08
C ARG A 533 5.26 3.86 6.56
N SER A 534 5.02 3.68 5.27
CA SER A 534 4.95 2.39 4.59
C SER A 534 5.82 2.38 3.33
N PHE A 535 6.28 1.20 2.91
CA PHE A 535 6.85 1.01 1.57
C PHE A 535 5.94 1.57 0.47
N MET A 536 4.61 1.50 0.60
CA MET A 536 3.67 1.99 -0.41
C MET A 536 3.37 3.49 -0.35
N ASN A 537 4.14 4.27 0.41
CA ASN A 537 4.02 5.72 0.45
C ASN A 537 5.31 6.40 0.03
N TYR A 538 5.19 7.56 -0.61
CA TYR A 538 6.32 8.36 -1.04
C TYR A 538 7.00 9.05 0.15
N PRO A 539 8.31 8.85 0.38
CA PRO A 539 9.01 9.45 1.52
C PRO A 539 8.90 10.97 1.53
N TYR A 540 8.83 11.59 0.37
CA TYR A 540 8.73 13.04 0.19
C TYR A 540 7.28 13.56 0.19
N GLY A 541 6.27 12.68 0.21
CA GLY A 541 4.84 13.04 0.15
C GLY A 541 4.17 13.24 1.52
N VAL A 542 4.87 12.99 2.62
CA VAL A 542 4.34 13.14 3.99
C VAL A 542 4.65 14.52 4.58
N SER A 543 3.88 14.92 5.60
CA SER A 543 4.21 16.11 6.39
C SER A 543 5.60 16.00 7.01
N GLY A 544 6.45 17.01 6.75
CA GLY A 544 7.86 17.02 7.15
C GLY A 544 8.82 16.37 6.14
N GLY A 545 8.29 15.87 5.02
CA GLY A 545 9.07 15.31 3.91
C GLY A 545 9.88 14.08 4.29
N GLN A 546 10.91 13.81 3.49
CA GLN A 546 11.71 12.58 3.59
C GLN A 546 12.37 12.40 4.96
N GLU A 547 12.77 13.48 5.63
CA GLU A 547 13.37 13.40 6.95
C GLU A 547 12.38 12.82 7.97
N ALA A 548 11.17 13.38 8.04
CA ALA A 548 10.09 12.92 8.92
C ALA A 548 9.50 11.57 8.52
N PHE A 549 9.62 11.18 7.25
CA PHE A 549 9.25 9.84 6.84
C PHE A 549 10.17 8.81 7.47
N PHE A 550 11.48 8.93 7.23
CA PHE A 550 12.45 7.93 7.68
C PHE A 550 12.71 7.95 9.18
N SER A 551 12.40 9.04 9.90
CA SER A 551 12.53 9.07 11.36
C SER A 551 11.61 8.07 12.06
N ASP A 552 10.46 7.77 11.45
CA ASP A 552 9.42 6.90 12.02
C ASP A 552 9.11 5.67 11.13
N PHE A 553 9.84 5.50 10.01
CA PHE A 553 9.63 4.37 9.11
C PHE A 553 10.30 3.09 9.62
N GLU A 554 9.48 2.07 9.89
CA GLU A 554 9.94 0.78 10.40
C GLU A 554 10.33 -0.23 9.31
N PHE A 555 10.40 0.19 8.04
CA PHE A 555 10.65 -0.71 6.91
C PHE A 555 9.64 -1.86 6.81
N ARG A 556 8.35 -1.52 6.91
CA ARG A 556 7.22 -2.44 6.82
C ARG A 556 6.08 -1.88 5.97
N PHE A 557 5.15 -2.75 5.59
CA PHE A 557 3.84 -2.34 5.12
C PHE A 557 2.96 -1.89 6.30
N SER A 558 2.01 -0.99 6.04
CA SER A 558 0.99 -0.57 7.01
C SER A 558 0.07 -1.73 7.38
N ASP A 559 -0.61 -1.67 8.53
CA ASP A 559 -1.54 -2.71 8.97
C ASP A 559 -2.60 -3.04 7.92
N ARG A 560 -3.10 -2.03 7.19
CA ARG A 560 -4.07 -2.23 6.12
C ARG A 560 -3.48 -2.89 4.88
N GLU A 561 -2.25 -2.56 4.51
CA GLU A 561 -1.56 -3.27 3.42
C GLU A 561 -1.27 -4.72 3.81
N LEU A 562 -0.88 -4.98 5.07
CA LEU A 562 -0.73 -6.34 5.58
C LEU A 562 -2.05 -7.11 5.56
N LEU A 563 -3.15 -6.50 6.01
CA LEU A 563 -4.49 -7.10 5.92
C LEU A 563 -4.85 -7.46 4.47
N PHE A 564 -4.56 -6.58 3.50
CA PHE A 564 -4.77 -6.86 2.08
C PHE A 564 -3.94 -8.06 1.61
N LEU A 565 -2.62 -8.01 1.80
CA LEU A 565 -1.68 -9.06 1.35
C LEU A 565 -2.00 -10.43 1.98
N ARG A 566 -2.35 -10.44 3.28
CA ARG A 566 -2.57 -11.67 4.06
C ARG A 566 -3.98 -12.22 3.93
N HIS A 567 -5.01 -11.38 3.72
CA HIS A 567 -6.40 -11.83 3.81
C HIS A 567 -7.32 -11.51 2.62
N ALA A 568 -6.92 -10.67 1.66
CA ALA A 568 -7.75 -10.48 0.46
C ALA A 568 -7.92 -11.80 -0.32
N PRO A 569 -8.98 -11.95 -1.14
CA PRO A 569 -9.09 -13.04 -2.11
C PRO A 569 -7.80 -13.15 -2.92
N ARG A 570 -7.27 -14.37 -3.11
CA ARG A 570 -5.93 -14.53 -3.72
C ARG A 570 -5.82 -13.96 -5.12
N ASP A 571 -6.94 -13.98 -5.85
CA ASP A 571 -6.97 -13.38 -7.18
C ASP A 571 -6.67 -11.88 -7.13
N PHE A 572 -6.99 -11.17 -6.04
CA PHE A 572 -6.71 -9.74 -5.92
C PHE A 572 -5.23 -9.44 -5.74
N VAL A 573 -4.47 -10.39 -5.18
CA VAL A 573 -3.08 -10.21 -4.76
C VAL A 573 -2.11 -10.84 -5.78
N ARG A 574 -2.37 -12.07 -6.20
CA ARG A 574 -1.52 -12.87 -7.09
C ARG A 574 -1.29 -12.17 -8.42
N MET A 575 -0.04 -12.12 -8.90
CA MET A 575 0.32 -11.56 -10.20
C MET A 575 -0.46 -12.25 -11.31
N GLY A 576 -0.92 -11.49 -12.29
CA GLY A 576 -1.80 -11.94 -13.37
C GLY A 576 -3.23 -12.30 -12.97
N GLY A 577 -3.62 -12.10 -11.70
CA GLY A 577 -5.00 -12.29 -11.25
C GLY A 577 -5.90 -11.09 -11.58
N ALA A 578 -6.62 -10.57 -10.58
CA ALA A 578 -7.49 -9.42 -10.72
C ALA A 578 -6.74 -8.20 -11.27
N ARG A 579 -7.51 -7.39 -12.00
CA ARG A 579 -7.00 -6.22 -12.69
C ARG A 579 -6.34 -5.22 -11.74
N TRP A 580 -5.26 -4.60 -12.17
CA TRP A 580 -4.59 -3.55 -11.40
C TRP A 580 -5.58 -2.46 -11.00
N GLY A 581 -5.56 -2.03 -9.74
CA GLY A 581 -6.46 -1.00 -9.22
C GLY A 581 -7.96 -1.37 -9.32
N SER A 582 -8.29 -2.66 -9.45
CA SER A 582 -9.62 -3.21 -9.23
C SER A 582 -9.61 -3.95 -7.89
N ASN A 583 -10.68 -3.79 -7.11
CA ASN A 583 -10.75 -4.18 -5.71
C ASN A 583 -9.71 -3.47 -4.79
N HIS A 584 -9.50 -2.15 -4.98
CA HIS A 584 -8.72 -1.19 -4.14
C HIS A 584 -9.39 0.07 -3.50
N GLY A 585 -10.29 0.88 -4.11
CA GLY A 585 -11.03 1.97 -3.40
C GLY A 585 -12.33 2.51 -4.03
N LEU A 586 -13.44 2.81 -3.31
CA LEU A 586 -14.46 3.81 -3.72
C LEU A 586 -15.12 4.40 -2.46
N GLU A 587 -14.81 5.66 -2.15
CA GLU A 587 -15.64 6.52 -1.30
C GLU A 587 -15.57 7.95 -1.88
N ALA A 588 -16.70 8.48 -2.32
CA ALA A 588 -16.77 9.85 -2.81
C ALA A 588 -16.70 10.83 -1.62
N PRO A 589 -15.79 11.82 -1.63
CA PRO A 589 -15.81 12.88 -0.63
C PRO A 589 -17.03 13.81 -0.83
N PRO A 590 -17.57 14.40 0.26
CA PRO A 590 -18.72 15.30 0.21
C PRO A 590 -18.38 16.65 -0.43
N ASP A 591 -19.44 17.34 -0.89
CA ASP A 591 -19.46 18.65 -1.54
C ASP A 591 -18.40 19.63 -1.00
N MET A 592 -17.57 20.16 -1.89
CA MET A 592 -16.59 21.21 -1.58
C MET A 592 -16.75 22.48 -2.40
N THR A 593 -16.59 23.59 -1.67
CA THR A 593 -16.63 25.00 -2.05
C THR A 593 -15.26 25.52 -2.51
N GLU A 594 -15.29 26.55 -3.37
CA GLU A 594 -14.17 27.35 -3.92
C GLU A 594 -13.10 26.60 -4.73
N GLN A 595 -13.41 26.34 -6.01
CA GLN A 595 -12.43 25.80 -6.97
C GLN A 595 -11.47 26.89 -7.47
N HIS A 596 -10.20 26.82 -7.06
CA HIS A 596 -9.10 27.66 -7.57
C HIS A 596 -8.52 27.20 -8.91
N PHE A 597 -8.99 26.06 -9.40
CA PHE A 597 -8.61 25.49 -10.67
C PHE A 597 -9.84 25.03 -11.44
N GLN A 598 -9.72 25.01 -12.76
CA GLN A 598 -10.71 24.44 -13.67
C GLN A 598 -10.06 23.32 -14.47
N LEU A 599 -10.67 22.12 -14.43
CA LEU A 599 -10.30 20.99 -15.26
C LEU A 599 -11.23 20.91 -16.48
N GLU A 600 -10.67 20.81 -17.68
CA GLU A 600 -11.40 20.67 -18.93
C GLU A 600 -10.87 19.45 -19.69
N LEU A 601 -11.79 18.61 -20.18
CA LEU A 601 -11.51 17.47 -21.05
C LEU A 601 -12.06 17.79 -22.44
N ARG A 602 -11.19 17.74 -23.46
CA ARG A 602 -11.54 18.14 -24.83
C ARG A 602 -10.79 17.33 -25.89
N PRO A 603 -11.39 17.09 -27.05
CA PRO A 603 -10.66 16.59 -28.21
C PRO A 603 -10.07 17.77 -29.00
N ASN A 604 -9.10 17.49 -29.86
CA ASN A 604 -8.42 18.51 -30.65
C ASN A 604 -8.98 18.62 -32.08
N ARG A 605 -10.28 18.91 -32.18
CA ARG A 605 -11.04 18.93 -33.45
C ARG A 605 -12.35 19.72 -33.30
N ASP A 606 -12.93 20.13 -34.42
CA ASP A 606 -14.15 20.95 -34.45
C ASP A 606 -15.42 20.22 -33.99
N ARG A 607 -15.44 18.90 -34.17
CA ARG A 607 -16.58 18.05 -33.78
C ARG A 607 -16.08 16.85 -33.01
N ASN A 608 -16.77 16.51 -31.92
CA ASN A 608 -16.48 15.34 -31.08
C ASN A 608 -16.91 14.02 -31.75
N VAL A 609 -16.57 13.86 -33.03
CA VAL A 609 -16.89 12.68 -33.84
C VAL A 609 -15.59 11.96 -34.17
N PHE A 610 -15.60 10.65 -33.95
CA PHE A 610 -14.48 9.76 -34.23
C PHE A 610 -14.97 8.67 -35.19
N PRO A 611 -14.27 8.35 -36.30
CA PRO A 611 -14.58 7.18 -37.10
C PRO A 611 -14.41 5.89 -36.30
N PHE A 612 -15.18 4.85 -36.63
CA PHE A 612 -14.99 3.52 -36.06
C PHE A 612 -13.54 3.06 -36.20
N MET A 613 -13.01 2.41 -35.17
CA MET A 613 -11.60 2.03 -35.00
C MET A 613 -10.60 3.18 -34.79
N GLU A 614 -10.98 4.47 -34.86
CA GLU A 614 -10.06 5.56 -34.51
C GLU A 614 -9.67 5.49 -33.02
N PRO A 615 -8.36 5.32 -32.68
CA PRO A 615 -7.90 5.38 -31.30
C PRO A 615 -8.08 6.79 -30.71
N VAL A 616 -9.05 6.92 -29.80
CA VAL A 616 -9.42 8.19 -29.16
C VAL A 616 -8.31 8.67 -28.22
N HIS A 617 -7.73 9.82 -28.57
CA HIS A 617 -6.86 10.62 -27.69
C HIS A 617 -7.60 11.89 -27.25
N LEU A 618 -7.52 12.21 -25.96
CA LEU A 618 -8.14 13.40 -25.38
C LEU A 618 -7.10 14.26 -24.67
N GLU A 619 -7.32 15.57 -24.72
CA GLU A 619 -6.49 16.55 -24.01
C GLU A 619 -7.17 16.95 -22.70
N LEU A 620 -6.40 16.91 -21.62
CA LEU A 620 -6.73 17.53 -20.35
C LEU A 620 -6.08 18.89 -20.26
N LYS A 621 -6.86 19.88 -19.81
CA LYS A 621 -6.40 21.24 -19.55
C LYS A 621 -6.76 21.63 -18.12
N LEU A 622 -5.75 21.89 -17.31
CA LEU A 622 -5.91 22.40 -15.94
C LEU A 622 -5.57 23.88 -15.90
N THR A 623 -6.53 24.74 -15.59
CA THR A 623 -6.36 26.21 -15.58
C THR A 623 -6.39 26.74 -14.16
N ASN A 624 -5.42 27.54 -13.75
CA ASN A 624 -5.48 28.28 -12.49
C ASN A 624 -6.46 29.45 -12.63
N THR A 625 -7.60 29.37 -11.95
CA THR A 625 -8.66 30.39 -11.96
C THR A 625 -8.53 31.40 -10.82
N SER A 626 -7.56 31.20 -9.92
CA SER A 626 -7.26 32.15 -8.85
C SER A 626 -6.49 33.38 -9.36
N THR A 627 -6.35 34.40 -8.49
CA THR A 627 -5.62 35.63 -8.80
C THR A 627 -4.11 35.53 -8.57
N GLU A 628 -3.63 34.43 -7.99
CA GLU A 628 -2.23 34.23 -7.61
C GLU A 628 -1.63 32.98 -8.26
N PRO A 629 -0.31 32.91 -8.49
CA PRO A 629 0.35 31.66 -8.89
C PRO A 629 0.12 30.55 -7.87
N ARG A 630 -0.12 29.32 -8.35
CA ARG A 630 -0.34 28.14 -7.51
C ARG A 630 0.63 27.04 -7.92
N LYS A 631 1.13 26.26 -6.95
CA LYS A 631 2.02 25.13 -7.23
C LYS A 631 1.21 23.83 -7.23
N VAL A 632 1.43 23.00 -8.23
CA VAL A 632 0.84 21.67 -8.35
C VAL A 632 1.94 20.65 -8.64
N PRO A 633 1.73 19.35 -8.35
CA PRO A 633 2.62 18.30 -8.85
C PRO A 633 2.82 18.43 -10.37
N SER A 634 4.04 18.22 -10.87
CA SER A 634 4.32 18.36 -12.32
C SER A 634 3.62 17.30 -13.17
N ASP A 635 3.33 16.15 -12.58
CA ASP A 635 2.71 14.96 -13.15
C ASP A 635 1.18 14.90 -12.97
N ILE A 636 0.59 15.94 -12.38
CA ILE A 636 -0.84 16.09 -12.02
C ILE A 636 -1.84 15.77 -13.15
N LEU A 637 -1.40 15.81 -14.41
CA LEU A 637 -2.20 15.49 -15.59
C LEU A 637 -1.68 14.31 -16.43
N THR A 638 -0.57 13.64 -16.08
CA THR A 638 0.10 12.67 -16.98
C THR A 638 0.09 11.24 -16.49
N ASP A 639 -0.33 11.00 -15.24
CA ASP A 639 -0.33 9.68 -14.63
C ASP A 639 -1.71 9.30 -14.06
N GLY A 640 -1.87 8.04 -13.65
CA GLY A 640 -3.08 7.59 -12.95
C GLY A 640 -3.05 7.87 -11.44
N HIS A 641 -2.06 8.63 -10.96
CA HIS A 641 -1.79 8.84 -9.54
C HIS A 641 -2.67 9.97 -9.00
N HIS A 642 -2.80 11.06 -9.74
CA HIS A 642 -3.74 12.14 -9.37
C HIS A 642 -5.04 12.14 -10.16
N LEU A 643 -5.07 11.44 -11.29
CA LEU A 643 -6.11 11.55 -12.30
C LEU A 643 -6.88 10.23 -12.44
N ALA A 644 -8.21 10.35 -12.45
CA ALA A 644 -9.13 9.28 -12.84
C ALA A 644 -9.90 9.71 -14.08
N ILE A 645 -9.93 8.87 -15.12
CA ILE A 645 -10.78 9.06 -16.29
C ILE A 645 -11.83 7.95 -16.31
N ALA A 646 -13.09 8.32 -16.53
CA ALA A 646 -14.23 7.42 -16.64
C ALA A 646 -14.84 7.53 -18.04
N VAL A 647 -15.17 6.38 -18.63
CA VAL A 647 -15.77 6.23 -19.96
C VAL A 647 -17.07 5.44 -19.82
N ALA A 648 -18.19 6.05 -20.16
CA ALA A 648 -19.50 5.40 -20.17
C ALA A 648 -20.05 5.41 -21.60
N ARG A 649 -20.51 4.25 -22.09
CA ARG A 649 -21.28 4.21 -23.33
C ARG A 649 -22.74 4.53 -23.03
N ASP A 650 -23.37 5.38 -23.83
CA ASP A 650 -24.79 5.70 -23.66
C ASP A 650 -25.63 4.42 -23.75
N GLY A 651 -26.41 4.14 -22.69
CA GLY A 651 -27.23 2.93 -22.59
C GLY A 651 -26.53 1.68 -22.05
N ALA A 652 -25.22 1.74 -21.76
CA ALA A 652 -24.55 0.66 -21.03
C ALA A 652 -24.86 0.71 -19.53
N GLU A 653 -24.95 -0.46 -18.90
CA GLU A 653 -25.25 -0.57 -17.46
C GLU A 653 -24.10 -0.11 -16.56
N LYS A 654 -22.87 -0.04 -17.08
CA LYS A 654 -21.65 0.23 -16.30
C LYS A 654 -20.76 1.28 -16.95
N THR A 655 -20.33 2.24 -16.15
CA THR A 655 -19.21 3.14 -16.45
C THR A 655 -17.90 2.37 -16.28
N ARG A 656 -16.98 2.49 -17.25
CA ARG A 656 -15.66 1.85 -17.22
C ARG A 656 -14.60 2.90 -16.86
N ARG A 657 -13.73 2.61 -15.88
CA ARG A 657 -12.59 3.48 -15.57
C ARG A 657 -11.43 3.21 -16.53
N HIS A 658 -10.84 4.27 -17.08
CA HIS A 658 -9.57 4.23 -17.79
C HIS A 658 -8.42 4.16 -16.80
N ARG A 659 -7.67 3.06 -16.90
CA ARG A 659 -6.43 2.79 -16.20
C ARG A 659 -5.28 2.80 -17.21
N PRO A 660 -4.21 3.58 -16.98
CA PRO A 660 -3.10 3.66 -17.90
C PRO A 660 -2.33 2.34 -17.92
N PHE A 661 -1.72 2.06 -19.06
CA PHE A 661 -0.89 0.89 -19.29
C PHE A 661 0.47 0.90 -18.55
N VAL A 662 0.78 1.97 -17.81
CA VAL A 662 2.07 2.19 -17.11
C VAL A 662 1.85 2.97 -15.83
N MET A 663 2.51 2.59 -14.73
CA MET A 663 2.53 3.30 -13.44
C MET A 663 3.97 3.57 -12.99
N ALA A 664 4.31 4.80 -12.62
CA ALA A 664 5.68 5.26 -12.45
C ALA A 664 5.95 5.90 -11.07
N CYS A 665 7.05 5.52 -10.41
CA CYS A 665 7.53 6.19 -9.19
C CYS A 665 8.44 7.36 -9.56
N GLN A 666 7.87 8.57 -9.55
CA GLN A 666 8.54 9.81 -9.97
C GLN A 666 8.94 10.67 -8.77
N SER A 667 10.03 11.42 -8.90
CA SER A 667 10.41 12.42 -7.90
C SER A 667 9.30 13.49 -7.77
N LEU A 668 8.99 13.93 -6.54
CA LEU A 668 7.99 14.99 -6.33
C LEU A 668 8.53 16.34 -6.83
N GLN A 669 8.23 16.65 -8.08
CA GLN A 669 8.46 17.95 -8.67
C GLN A 669 7.17 18.77 -8.61
N THR A 670 7.31 20.06 -8.32
CA THR A 670 6.17 20.99 -8.37
C THR A 670 6.37 21.98 -9.49
N THR A 671 5.31 22.23 -10.25
CA THR A 671 5.27 23.27 -11.28
C THR A 671 4.39 24.41 -10.80
N GLU A 672 4.85 25.64 -10.99
CA GLU A 672 4.07 26.84 -10.72
C GLU A 672 3.17 27.17 -11.93
N VAL A 673 1.87 27.26 -11.69
CA VAL A 673 0.86 27.68 -12.67
C VAL A 673 0.45 29.11 -12.32
N ALA A 674 0.92 30.07 -13.12
CA ALA A 674 0.54 31.47 -12.95
C ALA A 674 -0.98 31.69 -13.11
N ALA A 675 -1.50 32.75 -12.50
CA ALA A 675 -2.92 33.13 -12.60
C ALA A 675 -3.39 33.20 -14.06
N GLY A 676 -4.49 32.52 -14.37
CA GLY A 676 -5.06 32.44 -15.72
C GLY A 676 -4.24 31.62 -16.73
N LYS A 677 -3.18 30.92 -16.31
CA LYS A 677 -2.42 29.99 -17.16
C LYS A 677 -2.89 28.55 -16.96
N SER A 678 -2.54 27.69 -17.90
CA SER A 678 -2.97 26.30 -17.93
C SER A 678 -1.81 25.32 -18.15
N LEU A 679 -1.94 24.14 -17.56
CA LEU A 679 -1.19 22.94 -17.90
C LEU A 679 -2.00 22.08 -18.86
N TYR A 680 -1.30 21.27 -19.68
CA TYR A 680 -1.91 20.43 -20.71
C TYR A 680 -1.27 19.04 -20.71
N ALA A 681 -2.08 18.00 -20.89
CA ALA A 681 -1.60 16.64 -21.14
C ALA A 681 -2.53 15.91 -22.11
N THR A 682 -2.00 14.90 -22.81
CA THR A 682 -2.77 14.04 -23.72
C THR A 682 -2.90 12.64 -23.12
N HIS A 683 -4.06 12.01 -23.30
CA HIS A 683 -4.36 10.66 -22.84
C HIS A 683 -4.93 9.82 -23.96
N PHE A 684 -4.35 8.64 -24.17
CA PHE A 684 -4.95 7.58 -24.96
C PHE A 684 -6.07 6.91 -24.16
N VAL A 685 -7.34 7.24 -24.43
CA VAL A 685 -8.49 6.80 -23.60
C VAL A 685 -9.29 5.64 -24.20
N ALA A 686 -8.97 5.22 -25.42
CA ALA A 686 -9.75 4.20 -26.12
C ALA A 686 -9.54 2.78 -25.58
N ALA A 687 -8.37 2.51 -24.99
CA ALA A 687 -8.05 1.24 -24.37
C ALA A 687 -7.43 1.45 -22.99
N SER A 688 -7.49 0.41 -22.18
CA SER A 688 -6.98 0.39 -20.81
C SER A 688 -6.47 -1.03 -20.51
N THR A 689 -5.84 -1.20 -19.35
CA THR A 689 -5.53 -2.51 -18.73
C THR A 689 -6.77 -3.41 -18.59
N GLY A 690 -7.97 -2.84 -18.73
CA GLY A 690 -9.24 -3.55 -18.77
C GLY A 690 -9.73 -3.99 -20.17
N GLY A 691 -8.92 -3.84 -21.21
CA GLY A 691 -9.30 -3.98 -22.61
C GLY A 691 -9.78 -2.66 -23.23
N TRP A 692 -10.41 -2.74 -24.40
CA TRP A 692 -10.94 -1.56 -25.10
C TRP A 692 -12.15 -0.96 -24.38
N LEU A 693 -12.11 0.36 -24.19
CA LEU A 693 -13.18 1.16 -23.59
C LEU A 693 -14.10 1.78 -24.65
N ILE A 694 -13.59 1.93 -25.86
CA ILE A 694 -14.28 2.50 -27.02
C ILE A 694 -14.04 1.56 -28.21
N ASP A 695 -14.94 0.59 -28.34
CA ASP A 695 -14.86 -0.60 -29.20
C ASP A 695 -16.06 -0.76 -30.13
N GLU A 696 -17.07 0.09 -30.00
CA GLU A 696 -18.30 0.03 -30.78
C GLU A 696 -18.74 1.41 -31.28
N PRO A 697 -19.49 1.48 -32.38
CA PRO A 697 -20.17 2.71 -32.77
C PRO A 697 -21.23 3.13 -31.72
N GLY A 698 -21.41 4.44 -31.56
CA GLY A 698 -22.40 5.01 -30.65
C GLY A 698 -21.89 6.24 -29.89
N PHE A 699 -22.71 6.71 -28.96
CA PHE A 699 -22.35 7.81 -28.09
C PHE A 699 -21.65 7.30 -26.83
N TYR A 700 -20.61 8.04 -26.42
CA TYR A 700 -19.89 7.82 -25.18
C TYR A 700 -19.79 9.14 -24.42
N SER A 701 -19.84 9.05 -23.10
CA SER A 701 -19.58 10.12 -22.16
C SER A 701 -18.25 9.85 -21.46
N VAL A 702 -17.34 10.81 -21.49
CA VAL A 702 -16.03 10.75 -20.86
C VAL A 702 -15.91 11.86 -19.83
N GLN A 703 -15.40 11.55 -18.64
CA GLN A 703 -15.19 12.53 -17.59
C GLN A 703 -13.88 12.22 -16.86
N ALA A 704 -13.18 13.27 -16.46
CA ALA A 704 -11.95 13.18 -15.69
C ALA A 704 -12.15 13.80 -14.30
N ALA A 705 -11.41 13.31 -13.32
CA ALA A 705 -11.29 13.89 -12.00
C ALA A 705 -9.83 13.92 -11.58
N VAL A 706 -9.39 15.01 -10.97
CA VAL A 706 -8.02 15.20 -10.45
C VAL A 706 -8.09 15.61 -8.99
N SER A 707 -7.23 15.03 -8.15
CA SER A 707 -7.09 15.44 -6.74
C SER A 707 -5.97 16.48 -6.60
N ILE A 708 -6.28 17.68 -6.12
CA ILE A 708 -5.31 18.78 -5.88
C ILE A 708 -5.53 19.32 -4.47
N GLU A 709 -4.49 19.37 -3.64
CA GLU A 709 -4.56 19.93 -2.28
C GLU A 709 -5.65 19.31 -1.37
N GLY A 710 -6.05 18.06 -1.64
CA GLY A 710 -7.14 17.37 -0.92
C GLY A 710 -8.54 17.66 -1.46
N GLU A 711 -8.66 18.49 -2.50
CA GLU A 711 -9.88 18.77 -3.23
C GLU A 711 -9.97 17.92 -4.51
N MET A 712 -11.18 17.46 -4.84
CA MET A 712 -11.44 16.78 -6.11
C MET A 712 -11.96 17.79 -7.15
N LEU A 713 -11.21 17.98 -8.22
CA LEU A 713 -11.62 18.75 -9.39
C LEU A 713 -12.16 17.80 -10.44
N ILE A 714 -13.36 18.07 -10.95
CA ILE A 714 -14.01 17.24 -11.95
C ILE A 714 -14.10 18.04 -13.26
N SER A 715 -13.84 17.38 -14.39
CA SER A 715 -13.98 17.97 -15.71
C SER A 715 -15.44 18.12 -16.13
N ASN A 716 -15.66 18.83 -17.24
CA ASN A 716 -16.88 18.68 -18.02
C ASN A 716 -17.11 17.20 -18.40
N VAL A 717 -18.37 16.82 -18.54
CA VAL A 717 -18.74 15.55 -19.19
C VAL A 717 -18.61 15.76 -20.70
N LEU A 718 -17.56 15.20 -21.28
CA LEU A 718 -17.32 15.23 -22.71
C LEU A 718 -18.13 14.13 -23.39
N ARG A 719 -19.13 14.50 -24.18
CA ARG A 719 -19.85 13.56 -25.04
C ARG A 719 -19.17 13.46 -26.40
N ILE A 720 -18.81 12.24 -26.79
CA ILE A 720 -18.22 11.91 -28.09
C ILE A 720 -19.15 10.96 -28.85
N TYR A 721 -19.06 10.98 -30.17
CA TYR A 721 -19.78 10.06 -31.05
C TYR A 721 -18.78 9.25 -31.89
N VAL A 722 -18.79 7.94 -31.71
CA VAL A 722 -18.10 7.00 -32.60
C VAL A 722 -19.04 6.68 -33.74
N SER A 723 -18.74 7.21 -34.92
CA SER A 723 -19.52 6.93 -36.13
C SER A 723 -19.27 5.48 -36.57
N PRO A 724 -20.24 4.78 -37.17
CA PRO A 724 -20.11 3.37 -37.57
C PRO A 724 -19.04 3.08 -38.62
N GLY A 725 -18.37 4.10 -39.16
CA GLY A 725 -17.42 3.98 -40.24
C GLY A 725 -18.12 3.81 -41.60
N SER A 726 -17.46 4.24 -42.66
CA SER A 726 -17.91 4.05 -44.06
C SER A 726 -17.20 2.90 -44.77
N HIS A 727 -16.18 2.32 -44.14
CA HIS A 727 -15.35 1.28 -44.72
C HIS A 727 -15.87 -0.10 -44.30
N MET A 728 -16.26 -0.91 -45.27
CA MET A 728 -16.61 -2.32 -45.02
C MET A 728 -15.41 -3.07 -44.41
N GLN A 729 -14.18 -2.71 -44.81
CA GLN A 729 -12.93 -3.24 -44.28
C GLN A 729 -12.79 -3.03 -42.76
N ALA A 730 -13.28 -1.90 -42.23
CA ALA A 730 -13.23 -1.63 -40.80
C ALA A 730 -14.03 -2.68 -40.00
N HIS A 731 -15.19 -3.10 -40.51
CA HIS A 731 -15.97 -4.17 -39.86
C HIS A 731 -15.31 -5.54 -39.95
N THR A 732 -14.49 -5.80 -40.98
CA THR A 732 -13.75 -7.05 -41.13
C THR A 732 -12.58 -7.13 -40.15
N ILE A 733 -11.83 -6.04 -39.99
CA ILE A 733 -10.59 -6.02 -39.18
C ILE A 733 -10.88 -5.75 -37.70
N ALA A 734 -11.99 -5.08 -37.38
CA ALA A 734 -12.36 -4.70 -36.01
C ALA A 734 -12.26 -5.85 -34.97
N PRO A 735 -12.70 -7.09 -35.24
CA PRO A 735 -12.57 -8.19 -34.27
C PRO A 735 -11.13 -8.48 -33.86
N ASP A 736 -10.18 -8.37 -34.77
CA ASP A 736 -8.76 -8.60 -34.50
C ASP A 736 -8.07 -7.34 -33.96
N PHE A 737 -8.53 -6.15 -34.38
CA PHE A 737 -8.03 -4.86 -33.92
C PHE A 737 -8.41 -4.54 -32.47
N PHE A 738 -9.65 -4.83 -32.06
CA PHE A 738 -10.11 -4.63 -30.67
C PHE A 738 -9.62 -5.73 -29.72
N ASN A 739 -8.38 -6.16 -29.93
CA ASN A 739 -7.59 -6.98 -29.04
C ASN A 739 -6.74 -6.09 -28.12
N GLU A 740 -6.57 -6.50 -26.87
CA GLU A 740 -5.70 -5.83 -25.92
C GLU A 740 -4.25 -5.71 -26.42
N ASP A 741 -3.70 -6.72 -27.09
CA ASP A 741 -2.33 -6.71 -27.64
C ASP A 741 -2.12 -5.56 -28.62
N VAL A 742 -3.12 -5.27 -29.47
CA VAL A 742 -3.12 -4.10 -30.36
C VAL A 742 -3.15 -2.81 -29.55
N GLY A 743 -3.97 -2.77 -28.50
CA GLY A 743 -3.98 -1.66 -27.54
C GLY A 743 -2.62 -1.38 -26.91
N ARG A 744 -1.83 -2.42 -26.57
CA ARG A 744 -0.47 -2.25 -26.02
C ARG A 744 0.49 -1.69 -27.06
N VAL A 745 0.48 -2.21 -28.29
CA VAL A 745 1.36 -1.72 -29.36
C VAL A 745 1.10 -0.24 -29.60
N LEU A 746 -0.17 0.20 -29.59
CA LEU A 746 -0.53 1.61 -29.72
C LEU A 746 -0.10 2.44 -28.51
N ALA A 747 -0.35 1.96 -27.28
CA ALA A 747 -0.02 2.68 -26.05
C ALA A 747 1.49 2.86 -25.82
N PHE A 748 2.28 1.84 -26.17
CA PHE A 748 3.74 1.85 -26.05
C PHE A 748 4.46 2.42 -27.27
N GLN A 749 3.73 2.65 -28.37
CA GLN A 749 4.29 3.05 -29.66
C GLN A 749 5.29 2.02 -30.20
N GLY A 750 4.96 0.73 -30.05
CA GLY A 750 5.68 -0.38 -30.69
C GLY A 750 6.13 -1.48 -29.75
N VAL A 751 5.77 -2.73 -30.08
CA VAL A 751 6.19 -3.96 -29.36
C VAL A 751 6.40 -5.09 -30.39
N PRO A 752 7.62 -5.31 -30.92
CA PRO A 752 7.86 -6.27 -32.01
C PRO A 752 7.47 -7.72 -31.70
N GLU A 753 7.57 -8.14 -30.44
CA GLU A 753 7.26 -9.51 -29.99
C GLU A 753 5.76 -9.84 -30.10
N LEU A 754 4.88 -8.83 -30.07
CA LEU A 754 3.44 -9.01 -30.30
C LEU A 754 3.14 -9.13 -31.80
N SER A 755 3.76 -10.10 -32.47
CA SER A 755 3.73 -10.29 -33.93
C SER A 755 2.31 -10.21 -34.51
N LYS A 756 1.34 -10.93 -33.93
CA LYS A 756 -0.05 -10.90 -34.38
C LYS A 756 -0.69 -9.52 -34.29
N ALA A 757 -0.40 -8.76 -33.24
CA ALA A 757 -0.91 -7.39 -33.12
C ALA A 757 -0.26 -6.46 -34.15
N ASN A 758 1.03 -6.63 -34.42
CA ASN A 758 1.71 -5.89 -35.49
C ASN A 758 1.16 -6.27 -36.88
N ASP A 759 0.85 -7.54 -37.13
CA ASP A 759 0.23 -8.00 -38.39
C ASP A 759 -1.14 -7.34 -38.61
N VAL A 760 -1.96 -7.25 -37.56
CA VAL A 760 -3.25 -6.53 -37.62
C VAL A 760 -3.06 -5.04 -37.90
N LEU A 761 -2.10 -4.39 -37.25
CA LEU A 761 -1.79 -2.98 -37.53
C LEU A 761 -1.26 -2.78 -38.95
N GLN A 762 -0.46 -3.71 -39.47
CA GLN A 762 0.03 -3.70 -40.84
C GLN A 762 -1.13 -3.87 -41.84
N GLU A 763 -2.07 -4.78 -41.59
CA GLU A 763 -3.29 -4.95 -42.39
C GLU A 763 -4.12 -3.67 -42.41
N VAL A 764 -4.27 -2.98 -41.27
CA VAL A 764 -4.94 -1.67 -41.20
C VAL A 764 -4.27 -0.64 -42.10
N ILE A 765 -2.94 -0.56 -42.09
CA ILE A 765 -2.17 0.39 -42.91
C ILE A 765 -2.37 0.12 -44.40
N GLU A 766 -2.41 -1.16 -44.80
CA GLU A 766 -2.53 -1.59 -46.19
C GLU A 766 -3.95 -1.46 -46.75
N THR A 767 -4.96 -1.80 -45.94
CA THR A 767 -6.36 -1.86 -46.38
C THR A 767 -7.11 -0.55 -46.20
N MET A 768 -6.69 0.29 -45.24
CA MET A 768 -7.33 1.56 -44.91
C MET A 768 -6.31 2.71 -44.76
N PRO A 769 -5.41 2.93 -45.75
CA PRO A 769 -4.26 3.84 -45.61
C PRO A 769 -4.65 5.28 -45.28
N ASP A 770 -5.84 5.70 -45.72
CA ASP A 770 -6.35 7.06 -45.53
C ASP A 770 -7.21 7.24 -44.27
N ALA A 771 -7.51 6.16 -43.55
CA ALA A 771 -8.30 6.23 -42.33
C ALA A 771 -7.47 6.83 -41.17
N ALA A 772 -8.17 7.41 -40.18
CA ALA A 772 -7.55 7.94 -38.98
C ALA A 772 -6.76 6.85 -38.22
N VAL A 773 -7.34 5.65 -38.10
CA VAL A 773 -6.70 4.50 -37.45
C VAL A 773 -5.34 4.12 -38.07
N ALA A 774 -5.16 4.29 -39.39
CA ALA A 774 -3.90 3.98 -40.04
C ALA A 774 -2.75 4.91 -39.61
N GLN A 775 -3.05 6.14 -39.17
CA GLN A 775 -2.03 7.05 -38.65
C GLN A 775 -1.48 6.55 -37.30
N HIS A 776 -2.35 6.03 -36.44
CA HIS A 776 -1.94 5.43 -35.16
C HIS A 776 -1.19 4.11 -35.38
N ALA A 777 -1.67 3.27 -36.31
CA ALA A 777 -1.01 2.03 -36.68
C ALA A 777 0.41 2.27 -37.19
N ARG A 778 0.63 3.30 -38.02
CA ARG A 778 1.97 3.70 -38.49
C ARG A 778 2.91 4.08 -37.35
N LEU A 779 2.44 4.78 -36.31
CA LEU A 779 3.27 5.07 -35.13
C LEU A 779 3.66 3.79 -34.39
N GLY A 780 2.68 2.92 -34.12
CA GLY A 780 2.93 1.65 -33.42
C GLY A 780 3.91 0.74 -34.16
N VAL A 781 3.72 0.57 -35.47
CA VAL A 781 4.60 -0.30 -36.28
C VAL A 781 5.97 0.32 -36.49
N ALA A 782 6.07 1.63 -36.73
CA ALA A 782 7.35 2.28 -37.03
C ALA A 782 8.23 2.50 -35.79
N GLY A 783 7.66 2.66 -34.59
CA GLY A 783 8.40 3.07 -33.39
C GLY A 783 9.68 2.26 -33.10
N PRO A 784 9.67 0.91 -33.17
CA PRO A 784 10.87 0.10 -32.97
C PRO A 784 11.95 0.30 -34.05
N TYR A 785 11.59 0.78 -35.24
CA TYR A 785 12.52 1.05 -36.33
C TYR A 785 13.07 2.49 -36.31
N MET A 786 12.41 3.40 -35.59
CA MET A 786 12.82 4.81 -35.47
C MET A 786 14.11 5.00 -34.67
N ARG A 787 14.55 3.99 -33.95
CA ARG A 787 15.70 4.12 -33.06
C ARG A 787 16.43 2.81 -33.02
N ARG A 788 17.61 2.87 -32.43
CA ARG A 788 18.27 1.66 -32.02
C ARG A 788 17.39 0.99 -30.95
N PHE A 789 16.85 -0.19 -31.26
CA PHE A 789 15.85 -0.85 -30.44
C PHE A 789 16.43 -2.12 -29.83
N LYS A 790 16.41 -2.20 -28.51
CA LYS A 790 17.00 -3.31 -27.77
C LYS A 790 16.02 -4.47 -27.74
N ARG A 791 16.50 -5.63 -28.17
CA ARG A 791 15.87 -6.91 -27.88
C ARG A 791 16.84 -7.72 -27.06
N LEU A 792 16.36 -8.27 -25.98
CA LEU A 792 17.15 -9.21 -25.23
C LEU A 792 17.04 -10.57 -25.98
N ILE A 793 18.13 -11.32 -26.17
CA ILE A 793 18.17 -12.62 -26.88
C ILE A 793 18.75 -13.70 -25.93
N ILE A 794 18.01 -14.81 -25.72
CA ILE A 794 18.54 -16.04 -25.08
C ILE A 794 18.99 -16.94 -26.23
N GLY A 795 20.24 -17.41 -26.19
CA GLY A 795 20.72 -18.50 -27.03
C GLY A 795 20.16 -19.87 -26.61
N ASP A 796 20.92 -20.94 -26.86
CA ASP A 796 20.52 -22.30 -26.48
C ASP A 796 20.48 -22.50 -24.94
N ASP A 797 21.19 -21.65 -24.20
CA ASP A 797 21.16 -21.58 -22.74
C ASP A 797 21.15 -20.12 -22.24
N ARG A 798 20.86 -19.96 -20.95
CA ARG A 798 20.80 -18.65 -20.29
C ARG A 798 22.16 -17.96 -20.13
N ALA A 799 23.26 -18.69 -20.29
CA ALA A 799 24.60 -18.12 -20.25
C ALA A 799 24.93 -17.40 -21.57
N ASP A 800 24.26 -17.73 -22.67
CA ASP A 800 24.28 -17.02 -23.96
C ASP A 800 23.19 -15.92 -24.04
N LEU A 801 23.02 -15.19 -22.93
CA LEU A 801 22.11 -14.06 -22.86
C LEU A 801 22.81 -12.80 -23.38
N ARG A 802 22.20 -12.12 -24.36
CA ARG A 802 22.74 -10.88 -24.94
C ARG A 802 21.66 -9.87 -25.26
N VAL A 803 21.90 -8.60 -25.03
CA VAL A 803 21.09 -7.55 -25.66
C VAL A 803 21.54 -7.42 -27.10
N GLN A 804 20.66 -7.71 -28.06
CA GLN A 804 20.84 -7.39 -29.47
C GLN A 804 20.02 -6.15 -29.82
N ALA A 805 20.69 -5.06 -30.13
CA ALA A 805 20.01 -3.90 -30.69
C ALA A 805 19.98 -3.95 -32.23
N SER A 806 18.79 -3.76 -32.80
CA SER A 806 18.67 -3.46 -34.23
C SER A 806 19.03 -2.00 -34.47
N ALA A 807 19.80 -1.73 -35.53
CA ALA A 807 19.98 -0.36 -35.99
C ALA A 807 18.63 0.23 -36.43
N PRO A 808 18.46 1.57 -36.38
CA PRO A 808 17.30 2.22 -36.98
C PRO A 808 17.17 1.82 -38.46
N ASP A 809 15.95 1.53 -38.90
CA ASP A 809 15.61 1.31 -40.31
C ASP A 809 14.81 2.52 -40.81
N LEU A 810 15.55 3.59 -41.12
CA LEU A 810 14.95 4.88 -41.48
C LEU A 810 14.22 4.84 -42.82
N ASP A 811 14.61 3.96 -43.73
CA ASP A 811 13.88 3.75 -44.98
C ASP A 811 12.49 3.20 -44.69
N ARG A 812 12.38 2.18 -43.82
CA ARG A 812 11.08 1.65 -43.38
C ARG A 812 10.27 2.68 -42.60
N VAL A 813 10.90 3.45 -41.73
CA VAL A 813 10.23 4.52 -40.96
C VAL A 813 9.68 5.59 -41.90
N LEU A 814 10.46 6.04 -42.88
CA LEU A 814 10.05 7.04 -43.86
C LEU A 814 8.95 6.48 -44.77
N GLU A 815 9.02 5.20 -45.17
CA GLU A 815 7.95 4.53 -45.91
C GLU A 815 6.61 4.61 -45.14
N LEU A 816 6.64 4.36 -43.83
CA LEU A 816 5.45 4.37 -42.97
C LEU A 816 4.97 5.79 -42.64
N GLN A 817 5.87 6.71 -42.28
CA GLN A 817 5.52 7.99 -41.63
C GLN A 817 5.66 9.23 -42.51
N ARG A 818 6.29 9.17 -43.70
CA ARG A 818 6.51 10.36 -44.54
C ARG A 818 5.22 11.09 -44.87
N SER A 819 4.14 10.37 -45.16
CA SER A 819 2.85 11.00 -45.46
C SER A 819 2.25 11.69 -44.23
N MET A 820 2.47 11.14 -43.03
CA MET A 820 1.93 11.66 -41.76
C MET A 820 2.47 13.06 -41.45
N PHE A 821 3.76 13.28 -41.66
CA PHE A 821 4.43 14.56 -41.42
C PHE A 821 4.71 15.31 -42.73
N GLY A 822 3.85 15.10 -43.72
CA GLY A 822 3.92 15.74 -45.03
C GLY A 822 2.52 16.08 -45.51
N GLU A 823 2.06 15.37 -46.54
CA GLU A 823 0.76 15.60 -47.19
C GLU A 823 -0.43 15.47 -46.23
N ARG A 824 -0.35 14.59 -45.23
CA ARG A 824 -1.42 14.30 -44.26
C ARG A 824 -1.20 14.92 -42.89
N ALA A 825 -0.36 15.96 -42.79
CA ALA A 825 0.01 16.59 -41.52
C ALA A 825 -1.19 17.11 -40.74
N THR A 826 -2.16 17.71 -41.43
CA THR A 826 -3.36 18.28 -40.80
C THR A 826 -4.25 17.18 -40.22
N GLU A 827 -4.52 16.12 -40.99
CA GLU A 827 -5.32 14.97 -40.60
C GLU A 827 -4.65 14.19 -39.46
N THR A 828 -3.33 14.03 -39.54
CA THR A 828 -2.53 13.38 -38.49
C THR A 828 -2.61 14.17 -37.19
N ALA A 829 -2.45 15.49 -37.25
CA ALA A 829 -2.59 16.35 -36.08
C ALA A 829 -4.01 16.37 -35.48
N GLU A 830 -5.04 16.17 -36.30
CA GLU A 830 -6.44 16.08 -35.84
C GLU A 830 -6.73 14.77 -35.09
N THR A 831 -6.18 13.65 -35.56
CA THR A 831 -6.40 12.34 -34.93
C THR A 831 -5.54 12.12 -33.69
N LEU A 832 -4.27 12.52 -33.72
CA LEU A 832 -3.34 12.37 -32.58
C LEU A 832 -3.53 13.45 -31.51
N GLY A 833 -4.04 14.62 -31.91
CA GLY A 833 -3.93 15.84 -31.12
C GLY A 833 -2.53 16.45 -31.15
N HIS A 834 -2.40 17.73 -30.79
CA HIS A 834 -1.15 18.49 -31.01
C HIS A 834 0.02 18.07 -30.14
N ILE A 835 -0.24 17.60 -28.92
CA ILE A 835 0.80 17.16 -27.99
C ILE A 835 1.46 15.88 -28.55
N GLN A 836 0.67 14.87 -28.90
CA GLN A 836 1.18 13.61 -29.44
C GLN A 836 1.76 13.81 -30.85
N TYR A 837 1.10 14.59 -31.71
CA TYR A 837 1.62 14.92 -33.04
C TYR A 837 2.99 15.58 -32.97
N ARG A 838 3.16 16.57 -32.08
CA ARG A 838 4.45 17.23 -31.83
C ARG A 838 5.50 16.24 -31.37
N ALA A 839 5.19 15.46 -30.34
CA ALA A 839 6.12 14.49 -29.77
C ALA A 839 6.60 13.49 -30.85
N SER A 840 5.69 12.93 -31.65
CA SER A 840 6.04 12.00 -32.72
C SER A 840 6.86 12.64 -33.84
N ALA A 841 6.54 13.88 -34.24
CA ALA A 841 7.31 14.61 -35.25
C ALA A 841 8.73 14.96 -34.76
N GLU A 842 8.86 15.43 -33.52
CA GLU A 842 10.16 15.74 -32.91
C GLU A 842 11.00 14.46 -32.73
N SER A 843 10.41 13.33 -32.33
CA SER A 843 11.11 12.05 -32.26
C SER A 843 11.61 11.58 -33.62
N LEU A 844 10.82 11.75 -34.69
CA LEU A 844 11.26 11.42 -36.05
C LEU A 844 12.38 12.35 -36.51
N ALA A 845 12.23 13.66 -36.33
CA ALA A 845 13.24 14.63 -36.71
C ALA A 845 14.56 14.38 -35.97
N GLN A 846 14.49 14.09 -34.67
CA GLN A 846 15.67 13.77 -33.87
C GLN A 846 16.35 12.49 -34.36
N SER A 847 15.58 11.43 -34.64
CA SER A 847 16.12 10.19 -35.19
C SER A 847 16.82 10.38 -36.53
N LEU A 848 16.21 11.14 -37.45
CA LEU A 848 16.83 11.50 -38.73
C LEU A 848 18.14 12.28 -38.51
N ALA A 849 18.13 13.26 -37.61
CA ALA A 849 19.31 14.06 -37.29
C ALA A 849 20.45 13.22 -36.68
N ASP A 850 20.14 12.33 -35.74
CA ASP A 850 21.09 11.44 -35.08
C ASP A 850 21.77 10.46 -36.07
N ASN A 851 21.12 10.20 -37.21
CA ASN A 851 21.65 9.37 -38.28
C ASN A 851 22.16 10.19 -39.49
N GLY A 852 22.39 11.49 -39.32
CA GLY A 852 23.02 12.37 -40.31
C GLY A 852 22.08 12.92 -41.38
N ALA A 853 20.79 12.58 -41.35
CA ALA A 853 19.76 13.08 -42.27
C ALA A 853 19.21 14.46 -41.86
N LEU A 854 20.10 15.45 -41.69
CA LEU A 854 19.76 16.78 -41.17
C LEU A 854 18.74 17.55 -42.02
N ASP A 855 18.78 17.39 -43.35
CA ASP A 855 17.82 18.03 -44.26
C ASP A 855 16.40 17.49 -44.07
N GLU A 856 16.28 16.18 -43.90
CA GLU A 856 15.00 15.50 -43.69
C GLU A 856 14.46 15.80 -42.28
N ALA A 857 15.35 15.82 -41.27
CA ALA A 857 15.01 16.29 -39.91
C ALA A 857 14.48 17.72 -39.92
N ALA A 858 15.15 18.64 -40.63
CA ALA A 858 14.70 20.01 -40.78
C ALA A 858 13.38 20.12 -41.55
N ALA A 859 13.14 19.26 -42.54
CA ALA A 859 11.89 19.22 -43.29
C ALA A 859 10.71 18.78 -42.40
N VAL A 860 10.86 17.71 -41.62
CA VAL A 860 9.86 17.24 -40.66
C VAL A 860 9.57 18.33 -39.61
N GLN A 861 10.62 18.91 -39.03
CA GLN A 861 10.48 19.97 -38.03
C GLN A 861 9.84 21.25 -38.61
N ASN A 862 10.11 21.59 -39.86
CA ASN A 862 9.45 22.71 -40.54
C ASN A 862 7.96 22.41 -40.77
N GLN A 863 7.60 21.21 -41.23
CA GLN A 863 6.20 20.83 -41.40
C GLN A 863 5.44 20.81 -40.07
N LEU A 864 6.09 20.39 -38.98
CA LEU A 864 5.54 20.52 -37.62
C LEU A 864 5.19 21.98 -37.31
N VAL A 865 6.13 22.91 -37.49
CA VAL A 865 5.92 24.35 -37.27
C VAL A 865 4.74 24.87 -38.12
N ASP A 866 4.74 24.59 -39.42
CA ASP A 866 3.70 25.05 -40.35
C ASP A 866 2.31 24.50 -39.99
N THR A 867 2.26 23.27 -39.46
CA THR A 867 1.01 22.64 -39.04
C THR A 867 0.50 23.22 -37.73
N LEU A 868 1.37 23.43 -36.74
CA LEU A 868 0.98 24.05 -35.46
C LEU A 868 0.58 25.53 -35.65
N GLU A 869 1.20 26.25 -36.59
CA GLU A 869 0.82 27.62 -36.95
C GLU A 869 -0.57 27.71 -37.59
N ARG A 870 -0.83 26.86 -38.59
CA ARG A 870 -2.16 26.79 -39.23
C ARG A 870 -3.27 26.41 -38.25
N ARG A 871 -2.92 25.68 -37.19
CA ARG A 871 -3.84 25.26 -36.13
C ARG A 871 -3.85 26.18 -34.92
N GLU A 872 -3.24 27.36 -35.05
CA GLU A 872 -3.30 28.46 -34.08
C GLU A 872 -2.82 28.07 -32.67
N ILE A 873 -1.78 27.23 -32.60
CA ILE A 873 -1.20 26.77 -31.33
C ILE A 873 -0.45 27.90 -30.64
N LEU A 874 -0.28 27.77 -29.31
CA LEU A 874 0.37 28.77 -28.46
C LEU A 874 1.70 29.27 -29.07
N PRO A 875 1.90 30.60 -29.20
CA PRO A 875 3.11 31.16 -29.79
C PRO A 875 4.41 30.75 -29.11
N SER A 876 4.37 30.42 -27.81
CA SER A 876 5.51 29.87 -27.08
C SER A 876 5.92 28.51 -27.61
N VAL A 877 4.97 27.61 -27.83
CA VAL A 877 5.22 26.26 -28.37
C VAL A 877 5.80 26.34 -29.78
N ILE A 878 5.26 27.21 -30.63
CA ILE A 878 5.77 27.42 -31.99
C ILE A 878 7.21 27.96 -31.95
N ARG A 879 7.52 28.87 -31.01
CA ARG A 879 8.88 29.39 -30.82
C ARG A 879 9.87 28.29 -30.44
N ASP A 880 9.49 27.40 -29.53
CA ASP A 880 10.33 26.26 -29.12
C ASP A 880 10.60 25.34 -30.32
N CYS A 881 9.57 25.01 -31.10
CA CYS A 881 9.71 24.19 -32.31
C CYS A 881 10.63 24.85 -33.37
N ARG A 882 10.54 26.18 -33.54
CA ARG A 882 11.41 26.95 -34.44
C ARG A 882 12.86 27.01 -33.93
N ALA A 883 13.08 27.01 -32.62
CA ALA A 883 14.42 26.95 -32.05
C ALA A 883 15.10 25.62 -32.41
N ILE A 884 14.40 24.50 -32.26
CA ILE A 884 14.87 23.16 -32.68
C ILE A 884 15.15 23.13 -34.20
N LEU A 885 14.25 23.68 -35.02
CA LEU A 885 14.49 23.80 -36.48
C LEU A 885 15.77 24.58 -36.80
N GLY A 886 16.05 25.63 -36.04
CA GLY A 886 17.28 26.41 -36.13
C GLY A 886 18.53 25.59 -35.83
N VAL A 887 18.46 24.65 -34.88
CA VAL A 887 19.55 23.73 -34.56
C VAL A 887 19.89 22.85 -35.76
N TYR A 888 18.90 22.20 -36.39
CA TYR A 888 19.13 21.34 -37.55
C TYR A 888 19.69 22.11 -38.76
N ARG A 889 19.10 23.27 -39.09
CA ARG A 889 19.61 24.15 -40.17
C ARG A 889 20.98 24.75 -39.87
N GLY A 890 21.31 24.95 -38.60
CA GLY A 890 22.60 25.45 -38.14
C GLY A 890 23.70 24.38 -38.24
N ALA A 891 23.39 23.15 -37.83
CA ALA A 891 24.30 22.00 -37.95
C ALA A 891 24.68 21.73 -39.41
N GLN A 892 23.74 21.89 -40.34
CA GLN A 892 23.98 21.81 -41.79
C GLN A 892 25.00 22.82 -42.31
N LYS A 893 25.10 24.01 -41.71
CA LYS A 893 26.05 25.05 -42.16
C LYS A 893 27.47 24.85 -41.64
N ASN A 894 27.64 24.00 -40.63
CA ASN A 894 28.90 23.80 -39.90
C ASN A 894 29.52 22.41 -40.12
N GLY A 895 28.77 21.45 -40.68
CA GLY A 895 29.28 20.18 -41.22
C GLY A 895 29.51 20.29 -42.72
#